data_AF-W9QSP3-F1
#
_entry.id   AF-W9QSP3-F1
#
_cell.length_a   1.000
_cell.length_b   1.000
_cell.length_c   1.000
_cell.angle_alpha   90.00
_cell.angle_beta   90.00
_cell.angle_gamma   90.00
#
_symmetry.space_group_name_H-M   'P 1'
#
loop_
_entity.id
_entity.type
_entity.pdbx_description
1 polymer ?
#
loop_
_entity_poly.entity_id
_entity_poly.type
_entity_poly.pdbx_seq_one_letter_code
_entity_poly.pdbx_strand_id
1 'polypeptide(L)'
;MPRLPDCELLYLSVRPENLILTNISVPPIAIRPSVIMDGSQSNENDLTERLKQIIQVNATLRQDLSEGSAAAKFLENWDALQAHVALYINSDVRGIPPPKPGEKQYSGFIQRLKGKQGRFRGNLSGKRVEYTGRTVISPDPNLKITEVAIPIRMARILTYPERVSHHNIEKLRQCVSNGPDKYPGARMLRRADGSTWQGLICFYYLCGHVSIRVSRKRLADELKYGDIVERHLEDGDIVLFNRQPSLHRMSIMCHRARVMPWRTLRFNESVCNPYNADFDGDEMNMHVPQTEEARTEAILLMGVQNNLCTPKNGEILVASTQDFLTSSFLITRKDTFYDRAAFSLMCSYMGDAMEHNDLPTPAVIKPVELWTGKQLFSVLVRPNANVRVFLNLTVREKNYSNKLQENEREFETMCPADGFVCFRNSELISGQLGKGTLGNGNKDGLYSILLRDYKAHAAAACMNRLAKLSARWIGNHGFSIGIDDVQPSDKLRDEKDQKINEGAKDCDDKIKSYKEGNLPPEPGCDAAQSLEAVITGILNKIREETGKLCMKALPWRNSPLIMSQCGSKGSLINISQMVACVGQQSVGGRRAPNGFIDRSLPHFPRKDKTPAAKGFVSHSFYDGLSATEFFFHTMGGREGLVDTAVKTADTGYMSRRLIKALEDLFVHYDNTVRNASACIIQFCYGDDGMDPAHMEGKNGAPLNFERLFLKAKATCPAGGTEKLSPEKVSELVESRLSKKDMTPEGGCSAAFKNSLKSFLDNYVKAFKRTWDPCESTEGHAKMENSATTKNIVLQLSGATARQLEVFLDTCISRYHSKKIEAGTAIGAIGAQSIGEPGTQMTLKTFHFAGVASMNVTLGVPRIKEIINGAKKISTPIITAILECDNNVNFARIVRGRIEKISLGQVAKSIKTVMTSRVASVVITLDMERIQDALLSIDANVVRDSILQTPRIKLKKEHIRVLDFKKLEILPYESNRSKLYHHLQFLAKMLQNILVKGIKTVERAVISSEKDKKTDISKKYKLLVEGTGLLGVMGTEGVDGRNTKTNHIIEVQQTLGIEAARTCIIDEIEYTMKSHGMSIDTRHMMLLADVMTSRGEVLGITRFGIQKMDKSVLMLASFEKTADHLFNASVNGREDKIEGVSECIIMGIPMQIGTGMIKVRQRVDVPPMLSYGPKPILSS
;
A
#
# COMPACT_ATOMS: atom_id res chain seq x y z
N MET A 1 -38.26 35.23 -20.98
CA MET A 1 -37.91 35.44 -22.40
C MET A 1 -37.49 34.10 -23.00
N PRO A 2 -37.95 33.74 -24.21
CA PRO A 2 -37.77 32.38 -24.75
C PRO A 2 -36.32 32.11 -25.15
N ARG A 3 -35.84 30.89 -24.87
CA ARG A 3 -34.56 30.37 -25.34
C ARG A 3 -34.61 30.23 -26.86
N LEU A 4 -33.58 30.69 -27.57
CA LEU A 4 -33.43 30.41 -29.00
C LEU A 4 -33.15 28.91 -29.17
N PRO A 5 -33.88 28.19 -30.04
CA PRO A 5 -33.72 26.74 -30.20
C PRO A 5 -32.30 26.33 -30.62
N ASP A 6 -31.62 27.16 -31.41
CA ASP A 6 -30.26 26.88 -31.89
C ASP A 6 -29.20 26.92 -30.77
N CYS A 7 -29.46 27.65 -29.67
CA CYS A 7 -28.52 27.70 -28.53
C CYS A 7 -28.42 26.34 -27.82
N GLU A 8 -29.51 25.58 -27.80
CA GLU A 8 -29.54 24.25 -27.17
C GLU A 8 -28.71 23.25 -27.99
N LEU A 9 -28.75 23.33 -29.33
CA LEU A 9 -27.90 22.53 -30.21
C LEU A 9 -26.40 22.81 -30.04
N LEU A 10 -26.06 24.05 -29.67
CA LEU A 10 -24.69 24.47 -29.36
C LEU A 10 -24.26 24.13 -27.92
N TYR A 11 -25.13 23.47 -27.14
CA TYR A 11 -24.93 23.20 -25.71
C TYR A 11 -24.70 24.47 -24.87
N LEU A 12 -25.27 25.60 -25.30
CA LEU A 12 -25.19 26.88 -24.60
C LEU A 12 -26.45 27.10 -23.77
N SER A 13 -26.28 27.11 -22.45
CA SER A 13 -27.36 27.46 -21.53
C SER A 13 -27.59 28.97 -21.42
N VAL A 14 -26.56 29.74 -21.76
CA VAL A 14 -26.54 31.22 -21.71
C VAL A 14 -26.55 31.77 -23.13
N ARG A 15 -27.09 32.97 -23.31
CA ARG A 15 -27.00 33.65 -24.61
C ARG A 15 -25.54 33.90 -25.01
N PRO A 16 -25.15 33.64 -26.28
CA PRO A 16 -23.79 33.88 -26.76
C PRO A 16 -23.28 35.31 -26.53
N GLU A 17 -24.18 36.31 -26.59
CA GLU A 17 -23.86 37.72 -26.36
C GLU A 17 -23.25 37.97 -24.97
N ASN A 18 -23.61 37.17 -23.96
CA ASN A 18 -23.07 37.30 -22.60
C ASN A 18 -21.63 36.79 -22.46
N LEU A 19 -21.10 36.07 -23.45
CA LEU A 19 -19.69 35.65 -23.47
C LEU A 19 -18.76 36.82 -23.78
N ILE A 20 -19.30 37.91 -24.34
CA ILE A 20 -18.57 39.15 -24.60
C ILE A 20 -18.74 40.07 -23.40
N LEU A 21 -17.62 40.42 -22.76
CA LEU A 21 -17.61 41.28 -21.57
C LEU A 21 -17.82 42.75 -21.96
N THR A 22 -19.07 43.23 -21.86
CA THR A 22 -19.40 44.66 -22.01
C THR A 22 -19.34 45.40 -20.66
N ASN A 23 -19.71 44.71 -19.58
CA ASN A 23 -19.71 45.21 -18.21
C ASN A 23 -18.85 44.32 -17.30
N ILE A 24 -18.04 44.93 -16.43
CA ILE A 24 -17.19 44.21 -15.47
C ILE A 24 -17.73 44.44 -14.05
N SER A 25 -18.00 43.35 -13.33
CA SER A 25 -18.40 43.40 -11.92
C SER A 25 -17.18 43.61 -11.02
N VAL A 26 -17.23 44.62 -10.15
CA VAL A 26 -16.16 44.91 -9.18
C VAL A 26 -16.43 44.16 -7.88
N PRO A 27 -15.49 43.32 -7.38
CA PRO A 27 -15.68 42.58 -6.15
C PRO A 27 -15.69 43.51 -4.92
N PRO A 28 -16.44 43.15 -3.86
CA PRO A 28 -16.46 43.90 -2.61
C PRO A 28 -15.11 43.85 -1.88
N ILE A 29 -14.89 44.79 -0.95
CA ILE A 29 -13.64 44.95 -0.20
C ILE A 29 -13.25 43.67 0.56
N ALA A 30 -14.21 42.87 1.02
CA ALA A 30 -13.95 41.58 1.68
C ALA A 30 -13.12 40.59 0.82
N ILE A 31 -13.20 40.68 -0.52
CA ILE A 31 -12.42 39.84 -1.45
C ILE A 31 -11.04 40.46 -1.75
N ARG A 32 -10.93 41.79 -1.61
CA ARG A 32 -9.73 42.60 -1.88
C ARG A 32 -9.38 43.47 -0.67
N PRO A 33 -9.05 42.87 0.49
CA PRO A 33 -8.75 43.64 1.69
C PRO A 33 -7.50 44.49 1.50
N SER A 34 -7.49 45.67 2.09
CA SER A 34 -6.32 46.53 2.23
C SER A 34 -5.50 46.09 3.44
N VAL A 35 -4.18 46.19 3.33
CA VAL A 35 -3.26 45.87 4.43
C VAL A 35 -2.71 47.18 4.98
N ILE A 36 -3.06 47.49 6.22
CA ILE A 36 -2.56 48.68 6.91
C ILE A 36 -1.12 48.40 7.34
N MET A 37 -0.18 49.23 6.88
CA MET A 37 1.18 49.28 7.42
C MET A 37 1.30 50.46 8.40
N ASP A 38 2.14 50.33 9.42
CA ASP A 38 2.23 51.20 10.61
C ASP A 38 1.84 52.67 10.37
N GLY A 39 0.67 53.06 10.89
CA GLY A 39 0.32 54.44 11.25
C GLY A 39 -0.44 55.30 10.23
N SER A 40 -0.26 55.16 8.92
CA SER A 40 -0.98 56.03 7.96
C SER A 40 -1.09 55.54 6.52
N GLN A 41 -0.36 54.49 6.11
CA GLN A 41 -0.37 54.01 4.72
C GLN A 41 -1.01 52.63 4.62
N SER A 42 -1.97 52.49 3.73
CA SER A 42 -2.57 51.20 3.37
C SER A 42 -2.03 50.72 2.03
N ASN A 43 -1.50 49.50 2.01
CA ASN A 43 -1.19 48.82 0.76
C ASN A 43 -2.46 48.17 0.21
N GLU A 44 -2.79 48.54 -1.02
CA GLU A 44 -3.94 48.02 -1.73
C GLU A 44 -3.70 46.63 -2.31
N ASN A 45 -4.79 45.91 -2.52
CA ASN A 45 -4.76 44.57 -3.09
C ASN A 45 -4.38 44.60 -4.58
N ASP A 46 -3.69 43.55 -5.07
CA ASP A 46 -3.35 43.41 -6.49
C ASP A 46 -4.56 43.57 -7.45
N LEU A 47 -5.75 43.11 -7.04
CA LEU A 47 -6.98 43.28 -7.82
C LEU A 47 -7.43 44.75 -7.88
N THR A 48 -7.26 45.51 -6.79
CA THR A 48 -7.58 46.93 -6.73
C THR A 48 -6.67 47.72 -7.67
N GLU A 49 -5.37 47.43 -7.67
CA GLU A 49 -4.40 48.09 -8.56
C GLU A 49 -4.69 47.79 -10.05
N ARG A 50 -5.05 46.55 -10.39
CA ARG A 50 -5.46 46.21 -11.75
C ARG A 50 -6.76 46.90 -12.18
N LEU A 51 -7.73 47.00 -11.29
CA LEU A 51 -8.97 47.73 -11.57
C LEU A 51 -8.72 49.22 -11.83
N LYS A 52 -7.80 49.85 -11.09
CA LYS A 52 -7.37 51.23 -11.31
C LYS A 52 -6.81 51.41 -12.74
N GLN A 53 -5.94 50.50 -13.19
CA GLN A 53 -5.41 50.51 -14.56
C GLN A 53 -6.52 50.36 -15.62
N ILE A 54 -7.46 49.43 -15.43
CA ILE A 54 -8.59 49.22 -16.35
C ILE A 54 -9.44 50.50 -16.46
N ILE A 55 -9.75 51.14 -15.33
CA ILE A 55 -10.53 52.38 -15.30
C ILE A 55 -9.79 53.51 -16.03
N GLN A 56 -8.48 53.64 -15.79
CA GLN A 56 -7.65 54.67 -16.43
C GLN A 56 -7.62 54.50 -17.95
N VAL A 57 -7.31 53.31 -18.45
CA VAL A 57 -7.27 53.03 -19.90
C VAL A 57 -8.64 53.22 -20.54
N ASN A 58 -9.72 52.79 -19.87
CA ASN A 58 -11.08 52.97 -20.37
C ASN A 58 -11.49 54.46 -20.43
N ALA A 59 -11.05 55.28 -19.48
CA ALA A 59 -11.26 56.73 -19.51
C ALA A 59 -10.50 57.38 -20.66
N THR A 60 -9.23 57.01 -20.88
CA THR A 60 -8.42 57.49 -22.02
C THR A 60 -9.04 57.09 -23.35
N LEU A 61 -9.52 55.86 -23.50
CA LEU A 61 -10.16 55.37 -24.72
C LEU A 61 -11.46 56.13 -25.03
N ARG A 62 -12.26 56.47 -24.00
CA ARG A 62 -13.44 57.34 -24.14
C ARG A 62 -13.07 58.76 -24.58
N GLN A 63 -11.98 59.31 -24.04
CA GLN A 63 -11.47 60.62 -24.43
C GLN A 63 -11.00 60.62 -25.89
N ASP A 64 -10.18 59.63 -26.28
CA ASP A 64 -9.70 59.47 -27.67
C ASP A 64 -10.87 59.35 -28.68
N LEU A 65 -11.99 58.72 -28.27
CA LEU A 65 -13.21 58.61 -29.08
C LEU A 65 -13.92 59.96 -29.24
N SER A 66 -13.96 60.78 -28.18
CA SER A 66 -14.58 62.11 -28.22
C SER A 66 -13.76 63.16 -28.98
N GLU A 67 -12.44 63.06 -28.92
CA GLU A 67 -11.51 64.02 -29.54
C GLU A 67 -11.14 63.65 -31.00
N GLY A 68 -11.54 62.48 -31.49
CA GLY A 68 -11.26 62.03 -32.86
C GLY A 68 -9.78 61.69 -33.09
N SER A 69 -9.16 60.95 -32.16
CA SER A 69 -7.75 60.57 -32.24
C SER A 69 -7.43 59.61 -33.41
N ALA A 70 -6.15 59.50 -33.78
CA ALA A 70 -5.69 58.61 -34.85
C ALA A 70 -6.06 57.14 -34.58
N ALA A 71 -6.57 56.45 -35.60
CA ALA A 71 -7.07 55.06 -35.49
C ALA A 71 -6.02 54.08 -34.92
N ALA A 72 -4.73 54.27 -35.21
CA ALA A 72 -3.65 53.44 -34.67
C ALA A 72 -3.54 53.52 -33.14
N LYS A 73 -3.60 54.73 -32.58
CA LYS A 73 -3.54 54.97 -31.13
C LYS A 73 -4.77 54.40 -30.43
N PHE A 74 -5.94 54.54 -31.05
CA PHE A 74 -7.18 53.95 -30.55
C PHE A 74 -7.11 52.42 -30.46
N LEU A 75 -6.62 51.76 -31.52
CA LEU A 75 -6.44 50.31 -31.55
C LEU A 75 -5.42 49.83 -30.53
N GLU A 76 -4.33 50.57 -30.32
CA GLU A 76 -3.33 50.27 -29.28
C GLU A 76 -3.92 50.36 -27.87
N ASN A 77 -4.69 51.41 -27.57
CA ASN A 77 -5.37 51.56 -26.29
C ASN A 77 -6.48 50.50 -26.09
N TRP A 78 -7.14 50.08 -27.17
CA TRP A 78 -8.09 48.99 -27.14
C TRP A 78 -7.43 47.65 -26.83
N ASP A 79 -6.30 47.35 -27.45
CA ASP A 79 -5.50 46.15 -27.17
C ASP A 79 -4.97 46.16 -25.72
N ALA A 80 -4.50 47.30 -25.25
CA ALA A 80 -4.11 47.49 -23.85
C ALA A 80 -5.26 47.22 -22.87
N LEU A 81 -6.48 47.69 -23.17
CA LEU A 81 -7.67 47.41 -22.37
C LEU A 81 -7.98 45.92 -22.34
N GLN A 82 -7.96 45.25 -23.50
CA GLN A 82 -8.18 43.80 -23.60
C GLN A 82 -7.13 43.02 -22.78
N ALA A 83 -5.86 43.40 -22.87
CA ALA A 83 -4.77 42.81 -22.11
C ALA A 83 -4.97 42.98 -20.59
N HIS A 84 -5.32 44.17 -20.11
CA HIS A 84 -5.55 44.42 -18.68
C HIS A 84 -6.75 43.64 -18.13
N VAL A 85 -7.85 43.55 -18.88
CA VAL A 85 -9.02 42.75 -18.49
C VAL A 85 -8.70 41.26 -18.50
N ALA A 86 -7.96 40.77 -19.50
CA ALA A 86 -7.53 39.38 -19.54
C ALA A 86 -6.63 39.03 -18.35
N LEU A 87 -5.66 39.90 -18.02
CA LEU A 87 -4.74 39.73 -16.89
C LEU A 87 -5.42 39.82 -15.52
N TYR A 88 -6.53 40.58 -15.42
CA TYR A 88 -7.36 40.68 -14.22
C TYR A 88 -8.01 39.34 -13.86
N ILE A 89 -8.49 38.61 -14.88
CA ILE A 89 -9.06 37.26 -14.70
C ILE A 89 -7.92 36.24 -14.56
N ASN A 90 -6.99 36.23 -15.51
CA ASN A 90 -5.88 35.28 -15.60
C ASN A 90 -4.56 35.98 -15.88
N SER A 91 -3.66 36.00 -14.91
CA SER A 91 -2.36 36.67 -15.06
C SER A 91 -1.34 35.90 -15.91
N ASP A 92 -1.67 34.69 -16.37
CA ASP A 92 -0.80 33.82 -17.18
C ASP A 92 -1.33 33.62 -18.61
N VAL A 93 -1.96 34.65 -19.17
CA VAL A 93 -2.45 34.63 -20.56
C VAL A 93 -1.27 34.55 -21.51
N ARG A 94 -1.32 33.59 -22.45
CA ARG A 94 -0.27 33.42 -23.47
C ARG A 94 -0.39 34.51 -24.52
N GLY A 95 0.74 35.05 -24.97
CA GLY A 95 0.79 36.09 -26.01
C GLY A 95 0.92 37.52 -25.49
N ILE A 96 0.75 37.74 -24.17
CA ILE A 96 1.05 39.02 -23.53
C ILE A 96 2.46 38.93 -22.93
N PRO A 97 3.37 39.89 -23.19
CA PRO A 97 4.72 39.86 -22.63
C PRO A 97 4.66 39.94 -21.09
N PRO A 98 5.50 39.17 -20.38
CA PRO A 98 5.60 39.25 -18.93
C PRO A 98 6.09 40.65 -18.50
N PRO A 99 5.75 41.09 -17.27
CA PRO A 99 6.21 42.37 -16.75
C PRO A 99 7.74 42.46 -16.75
N LYS A 100 8.28 43.67 -16.83
CA LYS A 100 9.74 43.90 -16.87
C LYS A 100 10.40 43.40 -15.56
N PRO A 101 11.67 42.96 -15.59
CA PRO A 101 12.36 42.53 -14.37
C PRO A 101 12.40 43.68 -13.36
N GLY A 102 11.74 43.51 -12.20
CA GLY A 102 11.58 44.53 -11.16
C GLY A 102 10.12 44.98 -10.95
N GLU A 103 9.23 44.77 -11.92
CA GLU A 103 7.80 45.02 -11.76
C GLU A 103 7.09 43.82 -11.11
N LYS A 104 6.25 44.10 -10.11
CA LYS A 104 5.46 43.07 -9.41
C LYS A 104 4.40 42.50 -10.35
N GLN A 105 4.42 41.18 -10.58
CA GLN A 105 3.32 40.49 -11.26
C GLN A 105 2.11 40.42 -10.32
N TYR A 106 1.05 41.17 -10.65
CA TYR A 106 -0.21 41.15 -9.92
C TYR A 106 -0.94 39.82 -10.09
N SER A 107 -1.53 39.32 -8.99
CA SER A 107 -2.30 38.07 -8.97
C SER A 107 -3.78 38.27 -9.36
N GLY A 108 -4.19 37.67 -10.48
CA GLY A 108 -5.58 37.60 -10.94
C GLY A 108 -6.43 36.57 -10.20
N PHE A 109 -7.70 36.46 -10.55
CA PHE A 109 -8.63 35.54 -9.90
C PHE A 109 -8.24 34.07 -10.05
N ILE A 110 -7.83 33.65 -11.25
CA ILE A 110 -7.49 32.24 -11.50
C ILE A 110 -6.29 31.82 -10.64
N GLN A 111 -5.28 32.67 -10.47
CA GLN A 111 -4.11 32.41 -9.63
C GLN A 111 -4.48 32.19 -8.16
N ARG A 112 -5.53 32.86 -7.67
CA ARG A 112 -6.05 32.70 -6.30
C ARG A 112 -6.88 31.44 -6.11
N LEU A 113 -7.49 30.92 -7.17
CA LEU A 113 -8.29 29.70 -7.14
C LEU A 113 -7.45 28.44 -7.37
N LYS A 114 -6.49 28.48 -8.30
CA LYS A 114 -5.69 27.32 -8.72
C LYS A 114 -4.48 27.06 -7.82
N GLY A 115 -3.94 25.84 -7.90
CA GLY A 115 -2.68 25.48 -7.25
C GLY A 115 -2.81 25.05 -5.79
N LYS A 116 -1.67 24.77 -5.13
CA LYS A 116 -1.64 24.23 -3.76
C LYS A 116 -2.11 25.24 -2.71
N GLN A 117 -1.78 26.52 -2.90
CA GLN A 117 -2.21 27.64 -2.04
C GLN A 117 -3.53 28.27 -2.50
N GLY A 118 -4.12 27.77 -3.60
CA GLY A 118 -5.39 28.26 -4.11
C GLY A 118 -6.56 27.85 -3.21
N ARG A 119 -7.69 28.56 -3.34
CA ARG A 119 -8.87 28.40 -2.45
C ARG A 119 -9.38 26.96 -2.35
N PHE A 120 -9.53 26.23 -3.46
CA PHE A 120 -10.06 24.86 -3.44
C PHE A 120 -9.20 23.90 -2.63
N ARG A 121 -7.87 24.05 -2.65
CA ARG A 121 -6.95 23.13 -1.96
C ARG A 121 -6.52 23.61 -0.58
N GLY A 122 -6.18 24.90 -0.45
CA GLY A 122 -5.58 25.46 0.75
C GLY A 122 -6.56 26.08 1.76
N ASN A 123 -7.82 26.31 1.37
CA ASN A 123 -8.83 26.91 2.23
C ASN A 123 -10.11 26.08 2.36
N LEU A 124 -10.53 25.39 1.30
CA LEU A 124 -11.77 24.61 1.26
C LEU A 124 -11.51 23.15 1.64
N SER A 125 -10.75 22.40 0.83
CA SER A 125 -10.46 20.98 1.11
C SER A 125 -9.57 20.78 2.33
N GLY A 126 -8.63 21.71 2.56
CA GLY A 126 -7.79 21.77 3.75
C GLY A 126 -7.86 23.16 4.33
N LYS A 127 -7.93 23.28 5.66
CA LYS A 127 -7.95 24.55 6.37
C LYS A 127 -7.23 24.44 7.70
N ARG A 128 -6.79 25.58 8.24
CA ARG A 128 -6.35 25.65 9.64
C ARG A 128 -7.58 25.54 10.53
N VAL A 129 -7.44 24.81 11.63
CA VAL A 129 -8.51 24.56 12.60
C VAL A 129 -8.05 25.00 13.99
N GLU A 130 -9.01 25.42 14.80
CA GLU A 130 -8.78 25.81 16.20
C GLU A 130 -8.82 24.58 17.13
N TYR A 131 -8.51 24.76 18.42
CA TYR A 131 -8.50 23.71 19.45
C TYR A 131 -7.53 22.56 19.14
N THR A 132 -6.33 22.93 18.65
CA THR A 132 -5.26 21.99 18.33
C THR A 132 -3.98 22.29 19.09
N GLY A 133 -3.23 21.23 19.44
CA GLY A 133 -1.88 21.33 20.01
C GLY A 133 -0.87 20.60 19.13
N ARG A 134 0.40 21.01 19.20
CA ARG A 134 1.53 20.31 18.58
C ARG A 134 2.74 20.41 19.48
N THR A 135 3.42 19.30 19.70
CA THR A 135 4.70 19.26 20.43
C THR A 135 5.43 17.95 20.13
N VAL A 136 6.67 17.86 20.61
CA VAL A 136 7.55 16.69 20.48
C VAL A 136 6.96 15.50 21.21
N ILE A 137 7.09 14.31 20.61
CA ILE A 137 6.66 13.05 21.21
C ILE A 137 7.79 12.36 21.99
N SER A 138 7.43 11.64 23.04
CA SER A 138 8.37 10.81 23.81
C SER A 138 7.71 9.49 24.25
N PRO A 139 8.47 8.39 24.41
CA PRO A 139 7.91 7.10 24.80
C PRO A 139 7.43 7.10 26.27
N ASP A 140 6.38 6.32 26.55
CA ASP A 140 5.99 5.96 27.93
C ASP A 140 5.29 4.58 27.96
N PRO A 141 5.99 3.50 28.36
CA PRO A 141 5.44 2.14 28.34
C PRO A 141 4.45 1.88 29.48
N ASN A 142 4.34 2.78 30.47
CA ASN A 142 3.38 2.63 31.57
C ASN A 142 1.97 3.09 31.19
N LEU A 143 1.84 3.88 30.12
CA LEU A 143 0.55 4.28 29.57
C LEU A 143 -0.11 3.11 28.85
N LYS A 144 -1.44 3.06 28.91
CA LYS A 144 -2.21 2.13 28.09
C LYS A 144 -2.06 2.54 26.63
N ILE A 145 -2.17 1.58 25.71
CA ILE A 145 -2.20 1.86 24.26
C ILE A 145 -3.32 2.82 23.82
N THR A 146 -4.34 3.02 24.66
CA THR A 146 -5.46 3.94 24.41
C THR A 146 -5.26 5.33 24.99
N GLU A 147 -4.21 5.53 25.78
CA GLU A 147 -3.96 6.78 26.51
C GLU A 147 -2.83 7.57 25.83
N VAL A 148 -2.99 8.88 25.80
CA VAL A 148 -1.93 9.82 25.43
C VAL A 148 -1.72 10.80 26.57
N ALA A 149 -0.47 10.94 27.00
CA ALA A 149 -0.09 11.91 28.02
C ALA A 149 -0.06 13.32 27.42
N ILE A 150 -0.78 14.24 28.06
CA ILE A 150 -0.92 15.63 27.64
C ILE A 150 -0.27 16.56 28.67
N PRO A 151 0.60 17.49 28.26
CA PRO A 151 1.15 18.51 29.15
C PRO A 151 0.09 19.35 29.83
N ILE A 152 0.25 19.59 31.14
CA ILE A 152 -0.66 20.46 31.91
C ILE A 152 -0.78 21.88 31.32
N ARG A 153 0.30 22.40 30.71
CA ARG A 153 0.26 23.70 30.01
C ARG A 153 -0.67 23.67 28.80
N MET A 154 -0.66 22.57 28.04
CA MET A 154 -1.52 22.40 26.88
C MET A 154 -2.97 22.19 27.33
N ALA A 155 -3.19 21.38 28.37
CA ALA A 155 -4.51 21.11 28.93
C ALA A 155 -5.23 22.36 29.50
N ARG A 156 -4.47 23.35 30.01
CA ARG A 156 -5.04 24.64 30.44
C ARG A 156 -5.47 25.55 29.29
N ILE A 157 -4.80 25.45 28.14
CA ILE A 157 -5.09 26.29 26.97
C ILE A 157 -6.24 25.70 26.16
N LEU A 158 -6.21 24.38 25.94
CA LEU A 158 -7.25 23.65 25.21
C LEU A 158 -8.45 23.42 26.12
N THR A 159 -9.61 23.92 25.70
CA THR A 159 -10.86 23.80 26.44
C THR A 159 -11.85 22.87 25.76
N TYR A 160 -12.79 22.38 26.56
CA TYR A 160 -13.96 21.62 26.09
C TYR A 160 -15.24 22.29 26.61
N PRO A 161 -16.21 22.63 25.72
CA PRO A 161 -17.48 23.23 26.12
C PRO A 161 -18.42 22.17 26.70
N GLU A 162 -18.40 22.02 28.03
CA GLU A 162 -19.28 21.09 28.72
C GLU A 162 -20.61 21.78 29.08
N ARG A 163 -21.73 21.19 28.66
CA ARG A 163 -23.07 21.69 29.00
C ARG A 163 -23.43 21.30 30.43
N VAL A 164 -23.89 22.27 31.20
CA VAL A 164 -24.28 22.09 32.60
C VAL A 164 -25.58 21.29 32.67
N SER A 165 -25.51 20.19 33.40
CA SER A 165 -26.58 19.24 33.67
C SER A 165 -26.63 18.96 35.17
N HIS A 166 -27.65 18.21 35.60
CA HIS A 166 -27.79 17.82 37.00
C HIS A 166 -26.62 16.95 37.50
N HIS A 167 -25.93 16.20 36.62
CA HIS A 167 -24.83 15.32 37.00
C HIS A 167 -23.48 16.03 37.19
N ASN A 168 -23.24 17.15 36.50
CA ASN A 168 -21.92 17.78 36.43
C ASN A 168 -21.87 19.19 37.02
N ILE A 169 -22.99 19.77 37.47
CA ILE A 169 -23.05 21.14 37.98
C ILE A 169 -22.06 21.40 39.12
N GLU A 170 -21.93 20.49 40.08
CA GLU A 170 -21.01 20.66 41.22
C GLU A 170 -19.54 20.67 40.77
N LYS A 171 -19.19 19.75 39.87
CA LYS A 171 -17.86 19.69 39.25
C LYS A 171 -17.55 20.98 38.48
N LEU A 172 -18.49 21.46 37.66
CA LEU A 172 -18.31 22.66 36.86
C LEU A 172 -18.23 23.93 37.72
N ARG A 173 -19.00 24.00 38.82
CA ARG A 173 -18.86 25.06 39.83
C ARG A 173 -17.46 25.12 40.41
N GLN A 174 -16.88 23.96 40.73
CA GLN A 174 -15.51 23.88 41.22
C GLN A 174 -14.49 24.34 40.17
N CYS A 175 -14.67 23.95 38.90
CA CYS A 175 -13.82 24.41 37.79
C CYS A 175 -13.87 25.93 37.60
N VAL A 176 -15.08 26.53 37.65
CA VAL A 176 -15.27 27.98 37.55
C VAL A 176 -14.67 28.71 38.75
N SER A 177 -14.83 28.16 39.96
CA SER A 177 -14.18 28.71 41.16
C SER A 177 -12.65 28.66 41.08
N ASN A 178 -12.07 27.60 40.51
CA ASN A 178 -10.62 27.48 40.31
C ASN A 178 -10.10 28.49 39.26
N GLY A 179 -10.87 28.76 38.22
CA GLY A 179 -10.52 29.70 37.14
C GLY A 179 -9.48 29.16 36.14
N PRO A 180 -8.90 30.01 35.28
CA PRO A 180 -8.06 29.57 34.16
C PRO A 180 -6.62 29.16 34.55
N ASP A 181 -6.06 29.70 35.63
CA ASP A 181 -4.66 29.42 35.99
C ASP A 181 -4.47 28.09 36.73
N LYS A 182 -5.47 27.68 37.52
CA LYS A 182 -5.42 26.47 38.34
C LYS A 182 -6.08 25.30 37.59
N TYR A 183 -5.34 24.21 37.44
CA TYR A 183 -5.86 22.96 36.89
C TYR A 183 -6.37 22.05 38.03
N PRO A 184 -7.53 21.38 37.90
CA PRO A 184 -8.56 21.55 36.86
C PRO A 184 -9.36 22.84 37.04
N GLY A 185 -9.71 23.52 35.93
CA GLY A 185 -10.28 24.86 35.94
C GLY A 185 -11.13 25.15 34.69
N ALA A 186 -11.57 26.39 34.51
CA ALA A 186 -12.36 26.84 33.36
C ALA A 186 -11.95 28.23 32.88
N ARG A 187 -12.10 28.47 31.56
CA ARG A 187 -11.65 29.69 30.89
C ARG A 187 -12.80 30.61 30.49
N MET A 188 -13.90 30.05 30.00
CA MET A 188 -15.02 30.82 29.46
C MET A 188 -16.36 30.21 29.88
N LEU A 189 -17.38 31.06 30.00
CA LEU A 189 -18.75 30.67 30.34
C LEU A 189 -19.73 31.34 29.38
N ARG A 190 -20.65 30.56 28.82
CA ARG A 190 -21.69 31.00 27.87
C ARG A 190 -23.06 30.62 28.42
N ARG A 191 -24.04 31.52 28.30
CA ARG A 191 -25.44 31.22 28.69
C ARG A 191 -26.11 30.35 27.63
N ALA A 192 -27.19 29.67 28.03
CA ALA A 192 -28.04 28.90 27.12
C ALA A 192 -28.58 29.73 25.94
N ASP A 193 -28.81 31.03 26.13
CA ASP A 193 -29.33 31.95 25.09
C ASP A 193 -28.28 32.38 24.06
N GLY A 194 -27.05 31.85 24.14
CA GLY A 194 -25.94 32.20 23.24
C GLY A 194 -25.24 33.52 23.55
N SER A 195 -25.75 34.30 24.51
CA SER A 195 -25.04 35.47 25.03
C SER A 195 -23.81 35.04 25.82
N THR A 196 -22.65 35.55 25.39
CA THR A 196 -21.44 35.53 26.22
C THR A 196 -21.69 36.43 27.41
N TRP A 197 -21.33 35.99 28.62
CA TRP A 197 -21.46 36.83 29.81
C TRP A 197 -20.73 38.17 29.60
N GLN A 198 -21.51 39.26 29.51
CA GLN A 198 -21.05 40.65 29.41
C GLN A 198 -20.34 41.02 30.71
N GLY A 199 -19.06 40.65 30.79
CA GLY A 199 -18.20 40.72 31.97
C GLY A 199 -16.87 39.99 31.75
N LEU A 200 -16.79 39.15 30.71
CA LEU A 200 -15.62 38.37 30.29
C LEU A 200 -14.48 39.17 29.62
N ILE A 201 -14.53 40.50 29.59
CA ILE A 201 -13.38 41.35 29.14
C ILE A 201 -12.27 41.40 30.21
N CYS A 202 -12.40 40.76 31.36
CA CYS A 202 -11.34 40.75 32.38
C CYS A 202 -11.13 39.40 33.07
N PHE A 203 -10.76 38.38 32.28
CA PHE A 203 -9.83 37.37 32.82
C PHE A 203 -8.36 37.75 32.61
N TYR A 204 -8.05 38.80 31.82
CA TYR A 204 -6.68 39.18 31.52
C TYR A 204 -6.27 40.66 31.67
N TYR A 205 -7.16 41.67 31.68
CA TYR A 205 -6.68 43.05 31.41
C TYR A 205 -7.01 44.23 32.34
N LEU A 206 -7.84 44.16 33.37
CA LEU A 206 -8.01 45.29 34.30
C LEU A 206 -8.51 44.84 35.68
N CYS A 207 -7.88 45.41 36.72
CA CYS A 207 -8.19 45.31 38.15
C CYS A 207 -7.49 44.18 38.94
N GLY A 208 -6.88 44.59 40.06
CA GLY A 208 -5.96 43.80 40.88
C GLY A 208 -6.51 42.49 41.45
N HIS A 209 -5.57 41.62 41.82
CA HIS A 209 -5.72 40.20 42.17
C HIS A 209 -6.80 39.83 43.23
N VAL A 210 -7.32 40.77 44.02
CA VAL A 210 -8.23 40.48 45.15
C VAL A 210 -9.70 40.43 44.73
N SER A 211 -10.16 41.32 43.83
CA SER A 211 -11.58 41.41 43.43
C SER A 211 -12.04 40.27 42.50
N ILE A 212 -11.12 39.54 41.89
CA ILE A 212 -11.39 38.46 40.91
C ILE A 212 -11.85 37.15 41.61
N ARG A 213 -11.45 36.90 42.86
CA ARG A 213 -11.86 35.67 43.58
C ARG A 213 -13.33 35.71 44.06
N VAL A 214 -13.80 36.89 44.46
CA VAL A 214 -15.18 37.09 44.95
C VAL A 214 -16.19 36.97 43.81
N SER A 215 -15.88 37.54 42.64
CA SER A 215 -16.73 37.45 41.45
C SER A 215 -16.87 36.00 40.93
N ARG A 216 -15.81 35.19 40.97
CA ARG A 216 -15.84 33.79 40.49
C ARG A 216 -16.74 32.86 41.31
N LYS A 217 -16.76 33.00 42.65
CA LYS A 217 -17.64 32.21 43.50
C LYS A 217 -19.10 32.52 43.21
N ARG A 218 -19.43 33.81 43.09
CA ARG A 218 -20.77 34.27 42.70
C ARG A 218 -21.19 33.71 41.34
N LEU A 219 -20.33 33.78 40.34
CA LEU A 219 -20.59 33.19 39.00
C LEU A 219 -20.79 31.67 39.05
N ALA A 220 -20.05 30.97 39.91
CA ALA A 220 -20.25 29.54 40.12
C ALA A 220 -21.61 29.25 40.78
N ASP A 221 -22.02 30.05 41.77
CA ASP A 221 -23.31 29.89 42.42
C ASP A 221 -24.48 30.17 41.45
N GLU A 222 -24.31 31.16 40.57
CA GLU A 222 -25.28 31.59 39.55
C GLU A 222 -25.37 30.67 38.31
N LEU A 223 -24.56 29.59 38.22
CA LEU A 223 -24.64 28.59 37.13
C LEU A 223 -26.01 27.91 37.07
N LYS A 224 -26.59 27.88 35.87
CA LYS A 224 -27.89 27.23 35.60
C LYS A 224 -27.75 26.03 34.68
N TYR A 225 -28.74 25.15 34.71
CA TYR A 225 -28.84 24.07 33.75
C TYR A 225 -28.98 24.61 32.33
N GLY A 226 -28.22 24.04 31.41
CA GLY A 226 -28.17 24.48 30.02
C GLY A 226 -27.07 25.51 29.71
N ASP A 227 -26.46 26.14 30.71
CA ASP A 227 -25.25 26.96 30.51
C ASP A 227 -24.10 26.08 29.98
N ILE A 228 -23.13 26.71 29.31
CA ILE A 228 -21.95 26.03 28.74
C ILE A 228 -20.70 26.56 29.42
N VAL A 229 -19.94 25.66 30.03
CA VAL A 229 -18.66 25.96 30.68
C VAL A 229 -17.53 25.40 29.84
N GLU A 230 -16.64 26.27 29.37
CA GLU A 230 -15.42 25.86 28.69
C GLU A 230 -14.35 25.52 29.72
N ARG A 231 -14.41 24.28 30.21
CA ARG A 231 -13.44 23.73 31.16
C ARG A 231 -12.13 23.37 30.46
N HIS A 232 -11.06 23.29 31.23
CA HIS A 232 -9.80 22.71 30.79
C HIS A 232 -9.99 21.23 30.39
N LEU A 233 -9.09 20.75 29.53
CA LEU A 233 -9.01 19.33 29.18
C LEU A 233 -8.60 18.50 30.41
N GLU A 234 -9.28 17.40 30.68
CA GLU A 234 -9.05 16.56 31.86
C GLU A 234 -8.73 15.10 31.50
N ASP A 235 -8.42 14.29 32.52
CA ASP A 235 -8.15 12.86 32.34
C ASP A 235 -9.39 12.13 31.80
N GLY A 236 -9.19 11.33 30.77
CA GLY A 236 -10.25 10.57 30.11
C GLY A 236 -10.95 11.29 28.96
N ASP A 237 -10.66 12.58 28.72
CA ASP A 237 -11.18 13.28 27.56
C ASP A 237 -10.73 12.67 26.24
N ILE A 238 -11.58 12.78 25.22
CA ILE A 238 -11.34 12.21 23.90
C ILE A 238 -10.54 13.20 23.06
N VAL A 239 -9.40 12.75 22.52
CA VAL A 239 -8.53 13.56 21.66
C VAL A 239 -8.15 12.79 20.40
N LEU A 240 -8.16 13.48 19.27
CA LEU A 240 -7.62 12.94 18.02
C LEU A 240 -6.12 13.24 17.95
N PHE A 241 -5.33 12.22 17.66
CA PHE A 241 -3.88 12.30 17.60
C PHE A 241 -3.39 11.87 16.22
N ASN A 242 -2.59 12.71 15.58
CA ASN A 242 -2.25 12.63 14.16
C ASN A 242 -0.75 12.86 13.91
N ARG A 243 -0.14 12.04 13.05
CA ARG A 243 1.21 12.27 12.50
C ARG A 243 1.13 12.76 11.05
N GLN A 244 1.89 13.81 10.75
CA GLN A 244 2.11 14.29 9.39
C GLN A 244 3.42 13.71 8.86
N PRO A 245 3.47 13.11 7.66
CA PRO A 245 2.40 12.89 6.69
C PRO A 245 1.51 11.66 7.00
N SER A 246 0.21 11.77 6.70
CA SER A 246 -0.75 10.67 6.84
C SER A 246 -0.87 9.86 5.55
N LEU A 247 -0.53 8.57 5.57
CA LEU A 247 -0.58 7.68 4.39
C LEU A 247 -1.82 6.78 4.36
N HIS A 248 -2.34 6.44 5.53
CA HIS A 248 -3.50 5.59 5.72
C HIS A 248 -4.37 6.10 6.87
N ARG A 249 -5.62 5.63 6.99
CA ARG A 249 -6.55 6.15 8.02
C ARG A 249 -6.04 6.05 9.46
N MET A 250 -5.25 5.02 9.81
CA MET A 250 -4.71 4.87 11.18
C MET A 250 -3.58 5.85 11.53
N SER A 251 -3.17 6.73 10.60
CA SER A 251 -2.24 7.82 10.92
C SER A 251 -2.91 8.93 11.75
N ILE A 252 -4.24 8.88 11.87
CA ILE A 252 -5.03 9.64 12.83
C ILE A 252 -5.91 8.68 13.63
N MET A 253 -5.78 8.68 14.94
CA MET A 253 -6.58 7.83 15.84
C MET A 253 -7.02 8.60 17.07
N CYS A 254 -8.09 8.13 17.69
CA CYS A 254 -8.64 8.66 18.92
C CYS A 254 -7.98 8.00 20.14
N HIS A 255 -7.47 8.83 21.04
CA HIS A 255 -6.90 8.44 22.32
C HIS A 255 -7.65 9.12 23.47
N ARG A 256 -7.46 8.60 24.68
CA ARG A 256 -7.90 9.22 25.93
C ARG A 256 -6.77 10.08 26.48
N ALA A 257 -7.08 11.33 26.82
CA ALA A 257 -6.18 12.25 27.48
C ALA A 257 -5.78 11.74 28.86
N ARG A 258 -4.51 11.91 29.21
CA ARG A 258 -4.00 11.78 30.58
C ARG A 258 -3.05 12.93 30.88
N VAL A 259 -3.42 13.81 31.80
CA VAL A 259 -2.69 15.05 32.04
C VAL A 259 -1.45 14.76 32.90
N MET A 260 -0.29 15.20 32.41
CA MET A 260 1.02 14.99 33.03
C MET A 260 1.75 16.34 33.17
N PRO A 261 2.68 16.48 34.15
CA PRO A 261 3.36 17.75 34.42
C PRO A 261 4.37 18.15 33.35
N TRP A 262 4.90 17.19 32.58
CA TRP A 262 5.94 17.40 31.57
C TRP A 262 5.41 18.11 30.31
N ARG A 263 6.31 18.47 29.38
CA ARG A 263 5.97 19.29 28.20
C ARG A 263 5.80 18.51 26.88
N THR A 264 6.19 17.25 26.84
CA THR A 264 6.07 16.39 25.64
C THR A 264 4.76 15.62 25.63
N LEU A 265 4.29 15.25 24.45
CA LEU A 265 3.22 14.25 24.31
C LEU A 265 3.82 12.86 24.48
N ARG A 266 3.18 11.99 25.26
CA ARG A 266 3.69 10.61 25.45
C ARG A 266 2.64 9.57 25.15
N PHE A 267 3.05 8.45 24.58
CA PHE A 267 2.17 7.34 24.30
C PHE A 267 2.97 6.04 24.26
N ASN A 268 2.25 4.92 24.30
CA ASN A 268 2.84 3.59 24.31
C ASN A 268 3.47 3.23 22.96
N GLU A 269 4.66 2.65 22.99
CA GLU A 269 5.51 2.31 21.85
C GLU A 269 4.88 1.25 20.93
N SER A 270 3.92 0.48 21.44
CA SER A 270 3.14 -0.48 20.64
C SER A 270 2.33 0.20 19.53
N VAL A 271 2.02 1.49 19.69
CA VAL A 271 1.23 2.32 18.75
C VAL A 271 2.13 3.13 17.79
N CYS A 272 3.46 2.99 17.87
CA CYS A 272 4.36 3.73 16.97
C CYS A 272 4.23 3.31 15.51
N ASN A 273 3.97 2.02 15.24
CA ASN A 273 3.91 1.48 13.87
C ASN A 273 2.85 2.16 12.99
N PRO A 274 1.57 2.33 13.42
CA PRO A 274 0.58 3.09 12.64
C PRO A 274 0.96 4.54 12.33
N TYR A 275 1.68 5.19 13.25
CA TYR A 275 2.14 6.57 13.02
C TYR A 275 3.44 6.61 12.21
N ASN A 276 4.16 5.49 12.10
CA ASN A 276 5.53 5.41 11.61
C ASN A 276 6.47 6.37 12.37
N ALA A 277 6.29 6.44 13.69
CA ALA A 277 7.03 7.30 14.60
C ALA A 277 8.22 6.57 15.24
N ASP A 278 9.33 7.28 15.47
CA ASP A 278 10.60 6.73 15.96
C ASP A 278 11.26 7.53 17.10
N PHE A 279 10.58 8.57 17.62
CA PHE A 279 11.01 9.38 18.77
C PHE A 279 12.38 10.08 18.62
N ASP A 280 12.73 10.48 17.40
CA ASP A 280 14.00 11.16 17.07
C ASP A 280 13.97 12.70 17.18
N GLY A 281 12.87 13.26 17.69
CA GLY A 281 12.55 14.69 17.63
C GLY A 281 11.26 15.00 16.88
N ASP A 282 10.60 13.96 16.37
CA ASP A 282 9.26 14.00 15.78
C ASP A 282 8.25 14.82 16.61
N GLU A 283 7.42 15.59 15.90
CA GLU A 283 6.29 16.32 16.46
C GLU A 283 4.97 15.79 15.91
N MET A 284 3.97 15.67 16.79
CA MET A 284 2.63 15.22 16.39
C MET A 284 1.56 16.23 16.78
N ASN A 285 0.48 16.22 16.01
CA ASN A 285 -0.65 17.11 16.19
C ASN A 285 -1.73 16.42 17.03
N MET A 286 -2.41 17.21 17.85
CA MET A 286 -3.59 16.82 18.61
C MET A 286 -4.75 17.75 18.29
N HIS A 287 -5.95 17.20 18.17
CA HIS A 287 -7.19 17.93 17.95
C HIS A 287 -8.23 17.51 18.99
N VAL A 288 -8.90 18.48 19.61
CA VAL A 288 -9.93 18.20 20.64
C VAL A 288 -11.32 18.36 20.02
N PRO A 289 -12.10 17.26 19.84
CA PRO A 289 -13.48 17.36 19.35
C PRO A 289 -14.35 18.20 20.30
N GLN A 290 -15.04 19.19 19.74
CA GLN A 290 -15.80 20.19 20.52
C GLN A 290 -17.26 19.81 20.76
N THR A 291 -17.81 18.83 20.04
CA THR A 291 -19.20 18.36 20.17
C THR A 291 -19.28 16.93 20.68
N GLU A 292 -20.36 16.59 21.39
CA GLU A 292 -20.57 15.23 21.91
C GLU A 292 -20.76 14.18 20.80
N GLU A 293 -21.39 14.57 19.70
CA GLU A 293 -21.54 13.72 18.51
C GLU A 293 -20.17 13.34 17.93
N ALA A 294 -19.28 14.32 17.73
CA ALA A 294 -17.94 14.08 17.22
C ALA A 294 -17.05 13.30 18.22
N ARG A 295 -17.22 13.52 19.53
CA ARG A 295 -16.53 12.72 20.57
C ARG A 295 -16.95 11.26 20.49
N THR A 296 -18.25 11.00 20.38
CA THR A 296 -18.82 9.65 20.29
C THR A 296 -18.35 8.94 19.03
N GLU A 297 -18.38 9.63 17.88
CA GLU A 297 -17.87 9.09 16.61
C GLU A 297 -16.36 8.78 16.70
N ALA A 298 -15.56 9.69 17.27
CA ALA A 298 -14.12 9.52 17.42
C ALA A 298 -13.77 8.29 18.28
N ILE A 299 -14.41 8.10 19.44
CA ILE A 299 -14.09 6.98 20.32
C ILE A 299 -14.56 5.62 19.76
N LEU A 300 -15.75 5.58 19.13
CA LEU A 300 -16.32 4.33 18.62
C LEU A 300 -15.68 3.91 17.30
N LEU A 301 -15.43 4.82 16.36
CA LEU A 301 -14.90 4.47 15.05
C LEU A 301 -13.39 4.63 14.95
N MET A 302 -12.83 5.69 15.52
CA MET A 302 -11.40 6.04 15.40
C MET A 302 -10.56 5.60 16.61
N GLY A 303 -11.17 4.98 17.62
CA GLY A 303 -10.46 4.50 18.81
C GLY A 303 -9.37 3.49 18.47
N VAL A 304 -8.23 3.57 19.17
CA VAL A 304 -7.09 2.65 18.95
C VAL A 304 -7.48 1.18 19.14
N GLN A 305 -8.36 0.88 20.11
CA GLN A 305 -8.82 -0.51 20.36
C GLN A 305 -9.55 -1.09 19.16
N ASN A 306 -10.32 -0.27 18.44
CA ASN A 306 -11.09 -0.72 17.29
C ASN A 306 -10.26 -0.74 15.99
N ASN A 307 -9.07 -0.11 16.01
CA ASN A 307 -8.16 0.01 14.87
C ASN A 307 -6.80 -0.69 15.13
N LEU A 308 -6.82 -1.88 15.75
CA LEU A 308 -5.60 -2.69 15.91
C LEU A 308 -5.15 -3.34 14.59
N CYS A 309 -6.10 -3.65 13.71
CA CYS A 309 -5.87 -4.27 12.40
C CYS A 309 -5.84 -3.24 11.28
N THR A 310 -4.97 -3.45 10.30
CA THR A 310 -4.98 -2.67 9.06
C THR A 310 -6.12 -3.11 8.14
N PRO A 311 -6.85 -2.18 7.50
CA PRO A 311 -7.86 -2.52 6.52
C PRO A 311 -7.27 -3.06 5.20
N LYS A 312 -5.95 -2.95 4.99
CA LYS A 312 -5.26 -3.41 3.78
C LYS A 312 -5.38 -4.92 3.57
N ASN A 313 -5.15 -5.69 4.63
CA ASN A 313 -5.06 -7.14 4.59
C ASN A 313 -5.55 -7.83 5.88
N GLY A 314 -6.01 -7.08 6.89
CA GLY A 314 -6.49 -7.63 8.17
C GLY A 314 -5.38 -8.12 9.10
N GLU A 315 -4.12 -7.74 8.86
CA GLU A 315 -3.01 -7.98 9.79
C GLU A 315 -3.02 -6.97 10.94
N ILE A 316 -2.47 -7.36 12.09
CA ILE A 316 -2.28 -6.41 13.19
C ILE A 316 -1.12 -5.47 12.89
N LEU A 317 -1.38 -4.18 13.08
CA LEU A 317 -0.39 -3.12 12.97
C LEU A 317 0.08 -2.60 14.33
N VAL A 318 -0.84 -2.44 15.29
CA VAL A 318 -0.54 -2.11 16.70
C VAL A 318 -0.09 -3.39 17.40
N ALA A 319 1.21 -3.53 17.61
CA ALA A 319 1.82 -4.74 18.14
C ALA A 319 3.07 -4.42 18.94
N SER A 320 3.65 -5.42 19.59
CA SER A 320 4.90 -5.25 20.34
C SER A 320 6.06 -4.99 19.39
N THR A 321 6.92 -4.04 19.77
CA THR A 321 8.06 -3.57 18.98
C THR A 321 9.35 -3.65 19.78
N GLN A 322 10.48 -3.75 19.07
CA GLN A 322 11.85 -3.59 19.61
C GLN A 322 12.09 -4.34 20.93
N ASP A 323 12.28 -3.62 22.04
CA ASP A 323 12.65 -4.18 23.35
C ASP A 323 11.57 -5.09 23.94
N PHE A 324 10.30 -4.88 23.60
CA PHE A 324 9.22 -5.77 24.01
C PHE A 324 9.38 -7.16 23.38
N LEU A 325 9.88 -7.23 22.15
CA LEU A 325 10.17 -8.50 21.47
C LEU A 325 11.43 -9.16 22.04
N THR A 326 12.51 -8.39 22.25
CA THR A 326 13.76 -8.91 22.83
C THR A 326 13.54 -9.48 24.23
N SER A 327 12.85 -8.74 25.10
CA SER A 327 12.52 -9.20 26.46
C SER A 327 11.64 -10.45 26.45
N SER A 328 10.59 -10.48 25.63
CA SER A 328 9.71 -11.66 25.50
C SER A 328 10.49 -12.90 25.05
N PHE A 329 11.39 -12.72 24.09
CA PHE A 329 12.21 -13.79 23.57
C PHE A 329 13.16 -14.32 24.64
N LEU A 330 13.81 -13.45 25.42
CA LEU A 330 14.72 -13.84 26.50
C LEU A 330 13.98 -14.52 27.67
N ILE A 331 12.84 -13.97 28.09
CA ILE A 331 12.02 -14.56 29.17
C ILE A 331 11.55 -15.96 28.80
N THR A 332 11.14 -16.19 27.55
CA THR A 332 10.54 -17.47 27.13
C THR A 332 11.52 -18.56 26.72
N ARG A 333 12.83 -18.33 26.91
CA ARG A 333 13.84 -19.37 26.70
C ARG A 333 13.67 -20.55 27.67
N LYS A 334 14.33 -21.67 27.39
CA LYS A 334 14.26 -22.88 28.23
C LYS A 334 15.17 -22.81 29.46
N ASP A 335 16.17 -21.94 29.45
CA ASP A 335 17.17 -21.76 30.50
C ASP A 335 16.76 -20.74 31.57
N THR A 336 15.61 -20.08 31.43
CA THR A 336 15.10 -19.09 32.40
C THR A 336 14.25 -19.74 33.49
N PHE A 337 14.78 -19.75 34.71
CA PHE A 337 14.11 -20.21 35.90
C PHE A 337 14.01 -19.09 36.94
N TYR A 338 12.87 -19.04 37.64
CA TYR A 338 12.58 -18.09 38.71
C TYR A 338 12.23 -18.85 39.98
N ASP A 339 12.75 -18.40 41.11
CA ASP A 339 12.25 -18.79 42.41
C ASP A 339 10.90 -18.12 42.68
N ARG A 340 10.24 -18.52 43.77
CA ARG A 340 8.91 -17.98 44.12
C ARG A 340 8.92 -16.46 44.29
N ALA A 341 9.98 -15.91 44.89
CA ALA A 341 10.09 -14.47 45.15
C ALA A 341 10.25 -13.67 43.84
N ALA A 342 11.18 -14.07 42.97
CA ALA A 342 11.35 -13.42 41.67
C ALA A 342 10.10 -13.59 40.80
N PHE A 343 9.49 -14.77 40.77
CA PHE A 343 8.28 -15.02 39.99
C PHE A 343 7.11 -14.11 40.45
N SER A 344 6.90 -13.99 41.77
CA SER A 344 5.88 -13.11 42.32
C SER A 344 6.16 -11.64 42.01
N LEU A 345 7.42 -11.20 42.06
CA LEU A 345 7.82 -9.84 41.70
C LEU A 345 7.49 -9.54 40.23
N MET A 346 7.81 -10.47 39.32
CA MET A 346 7.50 -10.32 37.89
C MET A 346 5.99 -10.29 37.63
N CYS A 347 5.19 -11.05 38.37
CA CYS A 347 3.73 -10.97 38.29
C CYS A 347 3.22 -9.58 38.73
N SER A 348 3.81 -8.98 39.76
CA SER A 348 3.47 -7.62 40.20
C SER A 348 3.79 -6.55 39.15
N TYR A 349 4.83 -6.75 38.33
CA TYR A 349 5.18 -5.83 37.26
C TYR A 349 4.11 -5.69 36.18
N MET A 350 3.28 -6.72 35.95
CA MET A 350 2.28 -6.72 34.88
C MET A 350 1.13 -5.73 35.12
N GLY A 351 0.72 -5.56 36.39
CA GLY A 351 -0.52 -4.88 36.75
C GLY A 351 -0.39 -3.80 37.82
N ASP A 352 0.83 -3.29 38.09
CA ASP A 352 1.12 -2.33 39.17
C ASP A 352 0.59 -2.81 40.54
N ALA A 353 0.62 -4.13 40.77
CA ALA A 353 0.06 -4.81 41.93
C ALA A 353 -1.45 -4.59 42.19
N MET A 354 -2.21 -4.12 41.19
CA MET A 354 -3.67 -3.91 41.30
C MET A 354 -4.49 -5.14 40.90
N GLU A 355 -3.91 -6.10 40.16
CA GLU A 355 -4.60 -7.30 39.70
C GLU A 355 -4.31 -8.50 40.62
N HIS A 356 -5.34 -9.31 40.89
CA HIS A 356 -5.19 -10.60 41.57
C HIS A 356 -4.66 -11.65 40.58
N ASN A 357 -3.55 -12.30 40.94
CA ASN A 357 -2.86 -13.28 40.12
C ASN A 357 -2.83 -14.66 40.80
N ASP A 358 -3.29 -15.68 40.08
CA ASP A 358 -3.23 -17.08 40.51
C ASP A 358 -1.85 -17.66 40.13
N LEU A 359 -1.05 -18.02 41.11
CA LEU A 359 0.28 -18.60 40.87
C LEU A 359 0.14 -20.06 40.40
N PRO A 360 0.70 -20.44 39.23
CA PRO A 360 0.65 -21.82 38.75
C PRO A 360 1.56 -22.72 39.60
N THR A 361 1.35 -24.04 39.50
CA THR A 361 2.28 -25.02 40.11
C THR A 361 3.68 -24.88 39.50
N PRO A 362 4.76 -24.93 40.31
CA PRO A 362 6.12 -24.81 39.79
C PRO A 362 6.44 -25.93 38.80
N ALA A 363 7.22 -25.61 37.77
CA ALA A 363 7.62 -26.58 36.74
C ALA A 363 8.56 -27.66 37.31
N VAL A 364 9.42 -27.28 38.26
CA VAL A 364 10.26 -28.18 39.03
C VAL A 364 9.85 -28.08 40.49
N ILE A 365 9.44 -29.20 41.10
CA ILE A 365 8.99 -29.26 42.50
C ILE A 365 10.15 -29.66 43.43
N LYS A 366 10.97 -30.63 43.02
CA LYS A 366 12.18 -31.07 43.72
C LYS A 366 13.35 -31.09 42.73
N PRO A 367 14.58 -30.68 43.13
CA PRO A 367 15.03 -30.36 44.49
C PRO A 367 14.63 -28.97 45.01
N VAL A 368 14.33 -28.00 44.13
CA VAL A 368 13.91 -26.64 44.49
C VAL A 368 12.67 -26.27 43.66
N GLU A 369 11.75 -25.50 44.25
CA GLU A 369 10.59 -24.96 43.55
C GLU A 369 11.02 -23.89 42.55
N LEU A 370 10.96 -24.21 41.26
CA LEU A 370 11.33 -23.30 40.17
C LEU A 370 10.20 -23.18 39.14
N TRP A 371 9.92 -21.94 38.74
CA TRP A 371 9.02 -21.59 37.68
C TRP A 371 9.79 -21.24 36.41
N THR A 372 9.23 -21.56 35.25
CA THR A 372 9.83 -21.16 33.96
C THR A 372 9.30 -19.82 33.49
N GLY A 373 10.04 -19.12 32.64
CA GLY A 373 9.51 -17.90 32.00
C GLY A 373 8.32 -18.14 31.07
N LYS A 374 8.11 -19.36 30.58
CA LYS A 374 6.90 -19.73 29.82
C LYS A 374 5.64 -19.73 30.70
N GLN A 375 5.76 -20.15 31.96
CA GLN A 375 4.66 -20.07 32.94
C GLN A 375 4.31 -18.61 33.25
N LEU A 376 5.32 -17.73 33.32
CA LEU A 376 5.10 -16.30 33.51
C LEU A 376 4.25 -15.71 32.37
N PHE A 377 4.54 -16.08 31.12
CA PHE A 377 3.72 -15.68 29.97
C PHE A 377 2.31 -16.26 29.99
N SER A 378 2.11 -17.44 30.57
CA SER A 378 0.77 -18.02 30.74
C SER A 378 -0.07 -17.19 31.71
N VAL A 379 0.51 -16.72 32.82
CA VAL A 379 -0.11 -15.78 33.75
C VAL A 379 -0.40 -14.42 33.08
N LEU A 380 0.50 -13.94 32.22
CA LEU A 380 0.31 -12.68 31.48
C LEU A 380 -0.96 -12.71 30.60
N VAL A 381 -1.19 -13.82 29.91
CA VAL A 381 -2.38 -14.02 29.07
C VAL A 381 -3.63 -14.23 29.95
N ARG A 382 -3.52 -15.06 30.98
CA ARG A 382 -4.61 -15.39 31.90
C ARG A 382 -4.14 -15.26 33.36
N PRO A 383 -4.34 -14.10 34.01
CA PRO A 383 -3.82 -13.86 35.35
C PRO A 383 -4.59 -14.60 36.44
N ASN A 384 -5.89 -14.82 36.25
CA ASN A 384 -6.72 -15.52 37.23
C ASN A 384 -7.74 -16.44 36.55
N ALA A 385 -8.32 -17.34 37.34
CA ALA A 385 -9.32 -18.31 36.89
C ALA A 385 -10.60 -17.63 36.36
N ASN A 386 -10.95 -16.46 36.90
CA ASN A 386 -12.13 -15.66 36.52
C ASN A 386 -12.04 -15.12 35.10
N VAL A 387 -10.83 -14.84 34.60
CA VAL A 387 -10.59 -14.44 33.22
C VAL A 387 -10.79 -15.66 32.31
N ARG A 388 -11.93 -15.67 31.61
CA ARG A 388 -12.33 -16.73 30.66
C ARG A 388 -11.67 -16.56 29.28
N VAL A 389 -10.35 -16.46 29.26
CA VAL A 389 -9.55 -16.46 28.03
C VAL A 389 -8.89 -17.82 27.91
N PHE A 390 -9.33 -18.62 26.93
CA PHE A 390 -8.76 -19.93 26.57
C PHE A 390 -8.16 -19.87 25.17
N LEU A 391 -6.90 -19.48 25.10
CA LEU A 391 -6.17 -19.24 23.87
C LEU A 391 -5.57 -20.54 23.35
N ASN A 392 -5.78 -20.81 22.06
CA ASN A 392 -5.09 -21.89 21.34
C ASN A 392 -4.43 -21.30 20.09
N LEU A 393 -3.11 -21.49 19.96
CA LEU A 393 -2.38 -21.03 18.79
C LEU A 393 -1.17 -21.90 18.48
N THR A 394 -0.83 -21.97 17.21
CA THR A 394 0.36 -22.65 16.69
C THR A 394 1.01 -21.76 15.65
N VAL A 395 2.24 -21.30 15.92
CA VAL A 395 2.97 -20.37 15.07
C VAL A 395 4.41 -20.83 14.91
N ARG A 396 4.94 -20.71 13.69
CA ARG A 396 6.36 -20.95 13.39
C ARG A 396 7.11 -19.62 13.48
N GLU A 397 8.12 -19.57 14.34
CA GLU A 397 8.99 -18.40 14.48
C GLU A 397 10.15 -18.43 13.49
N LYS A 398 10.88 -17.32 13.42
CA LYS A 398 11.99 -17.14 12.45
C LYS A 398 13.16 -18.11 12.68
N ASN A 399 13.38 -18.55 13.92
CA ASN A 399 14.42 -19.51 14.30
C ASN A 399 13.99 -20.99 14.12
N TYR A 400 12.78 -21.25 13.60
CA TYR A 400 12.30 -22.60 13.36
C TYR A 400 13.15 -23.33 12.32
N SER A 401 13.57 -24.55 12.65
CA SER A 401 14.34 -25.43 11.77
C SER A 401 13.56 -26.71 11.45
N ASN A 402 13.41 -27.02 10.16
CA ASN A 402 12.72 -28.22 9.67
C ASN A 402 13.62 -29.47 9.60
N LYS A 403 14.93 -29.37 9.91
CA LYS A 403 15.90 -30.42 9.57
C LYS A 403 16.48 -31.13 10.79
N LEU A 404 16.13 -32.41 10.93
CA LEU A 404 16.99 -33.47 11.45
C LEU A 404 17.19 -34.50 10.31
N GLN A 405 18.37 -35.12 10.26
CA GLN A 405 18.84 -35.96 9.14
C GLN A 405 17.90 -37.12 8.77
N GLU A 406 17.84 -37.37 7.45
CA GLU A 406 17.60 -38.63 6.72
C GLU A 406 16.42 -39.56 7.02
N ASN A 407 15.60 -39.36 8.06
CA ASN A 407 14.42 -40.22 8.29
C ASN A 407 13.14 -39.42 8.63
N GLU A 408 12.36 -39.16 7.58
CA GLU A 408 10.92 -38.87 7.44
C GLU A 408 9.98 -38.71 8.67
N ARG A 409 10.35 -37.98 9.73
CA ARG A 409 9.37 -37.42 10.68
C ARG A 409 9.64 -35.95 10.96
N GLU A 410 8.79 -35.08 10.42
CA GLU A 410 8.70 -33.68 10.85
C GLU A 410 8.19 -33.65 12.30
N PHE A 411 9.06 -33.39 13.27
CA PHE A 411 8.61 -33.11 14.63
C PHE A 411 8.26 -31.63 14.76
N GLU A 412 6.99 -31.26 14.52
CA GLU A 412 6.53 -29.87 14.57
C GLU A 412 6.88 -29.18 15.90
N THR A 413 6.45 -29.76 17.02
CA THR A 413 6.60 -29.16 18.36
C THR A 413 7.96 -29.42 19.03
N MET A 414 8.75 -30.39 18.56
CA MET A 414 10.04 -30.78 19.17
C MET A 414 11.24 -30.18 18.44
N CYS A 415 11.11 -28.93 18.00
CA CYS A 415 12.19 -28.22 17.34
C CYS A 415 13.39 -28.03 18.31
N PRO A 416 14.64 -28.39 17.92
CA PRO A 416 15.82 -28.20 18.77
C PRO A 416 16.05 -26.75 19.19
N ALA A 417 15.76 -25.81 18.29
CA ALA A 417 15.88 -24.37 18.52
C ALA A 417 14.69 -23.75 19.27
N ASP A 418 13.69 -24.54 19.68
CA ASP A 418 12.46 -24.07 20.33
C ASP A 418 11.72 -23.00 19.49
N GLY A 419 11.70 -23.17 18.17
CA GLY A 419 11.10 -22.20 17.23
C GLY A 419 9.63 -22.45 16.87
N PHE A 420 8.98 -23.47 17.46
CA PHE A 420 7.57 -23.76 17.25
C PHE A 420 6.75 -23.37 18.49
N VAL A 421 5.98 -22.30 18.35
CA VAL A 421 5.16 -21.73 19.43
C VAL A 421 3.82 -22.44 19.49
N CYS A 422 3.51 -23.02 20.65
CA CYS A 422 2.26 -23.72 20.89
C CYS A 422 1.62 -23.23 22.20
N PHE A 423 0.48 -22.54 22.08
CA PHE A 423 -0.41 -22.31 23.22
C PHE A 423 -1.57 -23.29 23.21
N ARG A 424 -1.86 -23.85 24.38
CA ARG A 424 -3.07 -24.64 24.62
C ARG A 424 -3.75 -24.12 25.86
N ASN A 425 -5.03 -23.77 25.76
CA ASN A 425 -5.83 -23.26 26.87
C ASN A 425 -5.17 -22.10 27.65
N SER A 426 -4.49 -21.19 26.94
CA SER A 426 -3.72 -20.06 27.49
C SER A 426 -2.41 -20.42 28.21
N GLU A 427 -1.96 -21.66 28.11
CA GLU A 427 -0.65 -22.10 28.60
C GLU A 427 0.35 -22.20 27.44
N LEU A 428 1.53 -21.61 27.62
CA LEU A 428 2.64 -21.70 26.66
C LEU A 428 3.42 -22.99 26.88
N ILE A 429 3.20 -23.98 26.01
CA ILE A 429 3.83 -25.31 26.12
C ILE A 429 5.24 -25.31 25.54
N SER A 430 5.39 -24.81 24.30
CA SER A 430 6.66 -24.80 23.57
C SER A 430 6.83 -23.49 22.81
N GLY A 431 8.07 -23.15 22.48
CA GLY A 431 8.41 -22.01 21.65
C GLY A 431 8.95 -20.81 22.41
N GLN A 432 9.85 -20.08 21.74
CA GLN A 432 10.31 -18.75 22.13
C GLN A 432 9.46 -17.69 21.43
N LEU A 433 8.98 -16.68 22.15
CA LEU A 433 8.09 -15.67 21.58
C LEU A 433 8.90 -14.55 20.91
N GLY A 434 8.74 -14.39 19.61
CA GLY A 434 9.38 -13.35 18.81
C GLY A 434 8.38 -12.56 17.98
N LYS A 435 8.89 -11.95 16.90
CA LYS A 435 8.10 -11.14 15.97
C LYS A 435 6.98 -11.95 15.30
N GLY A 436 7.15 -13.24 15.04
CA GLY A 436 6.11 -14.06 14.41
C GLY A 436 4.85 -14.14 15.26
N THR A 437 5.00 -14.19 16.58
CA THR A 437 3.89 -14.35 17.52
C THR A 437 3.36 -13.02 18.06
N LEU A 438 4.25 -12.11 18.47
CA LEU A 438 3.90 -10.85 19.16
C LEU A 438 4.03 -9.60 18.27
N GLY A 439 4.67 -9.75 17.11
CA GLY A 439 4.94 -8.64 16.21
C GLY A 439 3.81 -8.33 15.23
N ASN A 440 4.06 -7.33 14.39
CA ASN A 440 3.17 -6.92 13.32
C ASN A 440 3.25 -7.85 12.09
N GLY A 441 2.18 -7.87 11.29
CA GLY A 441 2.19 -8.52 9.97
C GLY A 441 1.87 -10.02 9.95
N ASN A 442 1.50 -10.62 11.09
CA ASN A 442 1.03 -12.02 11.11
C ASN A 442 -0.43 -12.14 11.58
N LYS A 443 -1.24 -12.84 10.79
CA LYS A 443 -2.65 -13.14 11.11
C LYS A 443 -2.81 -14.23 12.17
N ASP A 444 -1.82 -15.11 12.30
CA ASP A 444 -1.84 -16.22 13.26
C ASP A 444 -1.20 -15.84 14.61
N GLY A 445 -0.74 -14.59 14.76
CA GLY A 445 -0.10 -14.10 15.98
C GLY A 445 -1.04 -14.01 17.20
N LEU A 446 -0.46 -13.92 18.39
CA LEU A 446 -1.15 -13.89 19.68
C LEU A 446 -2.26 -12.84 19.73
N TYR A 447 -1.92 -11.59 19.43
CA TYR A 447 -2.86 -10.47 19.52
C TYR A 447 -4.02 -10.60 18.52
N SER A 448 -3.77 -11.21 17.36
CA SER A 448 -4.79 -11.41 16.32
C SER A 448 -5.83 -12.41 16.79
N ILE A 449 -5.37 -13.49 17.43
CA ILE A 449 -6.26 -14.49 17.98
C ILE A 449 -7.05 -13.90 19.15
N LEU A 450 -6.40 -13.18 20.07
CA LEU A 450 -7.09 -12.50 21.18
C LEU A 450 -8.16 -11.53 20.69
N LEU A 451 -7.85 -10.70 19.68
CA LEU A 451 -8.80 -9.76 19.09
C LEU A 451 -10.03 -10.48 18.50
N ARG A 452 -9.80 -11.52 17.70
CA ARG A 452 -10.86 -12.25 16.99
C ARG A 452 -11.68 -13.15 17.90
N ASP A 453 -11.09 -13.63 18.98
CA ASP A 453 -11.72 -14.60 19.88
C ASP A 453 -12.36 -13.98 21.11
N TYR A 454 -11.78 -12.90 21.63
CA TYR A 454 -12.11 -12.28 22.92
C TYR A 454 -12.26 -10.74 22.84
N LYS A 455 -12.41 -10.19 21.62
CA LYS A 455 -12.55 -8.75 21.33
C LYS A 455 -11.28 -7.93 21.61
N ALA A 456 -11.31 -6.66 21.21
CA ALA A 456 -10.20 -5.73 21.31
C ALA A 456 -9.71 -5.48 22.74
N HIS A 457 -10.61 -5.50 23.72
CA HIS A 457 -10.24 -5.25 25.13
C HIS A 457 -9.23 -6.27 25.65
N ALA A 458 -9.43 -7.57 25.37
CA ALA A 458 -8.52 -8.62 25.81
C ALA A 458 -7.13 -8.48 25.16
N ALA A 459 -7.07 -8.16 23.86
CA ALA A 459 -5.82 -7.91 23.17
C ALA A 459 -5.09 -6.68 23.73
N ALA A 460 -5.79 -5.57 23.93
CA ALA A 460 -5.24 -4.34 24.49
C ALA A 460 -4.71 -4.53 25.92
N ALA A 461 -5.44 -5.26 26.77
CA ALA A 461 -5.00 -5.58 28.13
C ALA A 461 -3.72 -6.41 28.14
N CYS A 462 -3.65 -7.45 27.27
CA CYS A 462 -2.45 -8.27 27.12
C CYS A 462 -1.23 -7.44 26.65
N MET A 463 -1.41 -6.53 25.68
CA MET A 463 -0.35 -5.62 25.23
C MET A 463 0.15 -4.70 26.35
N ASN A 464 -0.76 -4.13 27.14
CA ASN A 464 -0.41 -3.24 28.25
C ASN A 464 0.38 -3.97 29.34
N ARG A 465 -0.04 -5.20 29.71
CA ARG A 465 0.69 -6.04 30.68
C ARG A 465 2.09 -6.37 30.18
N LEU A 466 2.20 -6.72 28.90
CA LEU A 466 3.50 -7.03 28.31
C LEU A 466 4.41 -5.81 28.28
N ALA A 467 3.92 -4.64 27.86
CA ALA A 467 4.74 -3.42 27.81
C ALA A 467 5.35 -3.09 29.18
N LYS A 468 4.55 -3.17 30.26
CA LYS A 468 5.01 -2.93 31.63
C LYS A 468 5.99 -4.00 32.12
N LEU A 469 5.68 -5.28 31.90
CA LEU A 469 6.55 -6.39 32.27
C LEU A 469 7.91 -6.26 31.58
N SER A 470 7.90 -6.11 30.25
CA SER A 470 9.08 -6.02 29.41
C SER A 470 9.99 -4.85 29.82
N ALA A 471 9.43 -3.65 29.99
CA ALA A 471 10.20 -2.46 30.34
C ALA A 471 10.93 -2.61 31.69
N ARG A 472 10.24 -3.16 32.71
CA ARG A 472 10.82 -3.37 34.05
C ARG A 472 11.79 -4.54 34.07
N TRP A 473 11.45 -5.64 33.41
CA TRP A 473 12.27 -6.85 33.36
C TRP A 473 13.60 -6.61 32.66
N ILE A 474 13.59 -5.98 31.48
CA ILE A 474 14.82 -5.75 30.71
C ILE A 474 15.74 -4.74 31.41
N GLY A 475 15.18 -3.75 32.12
CA GLY A 475 15.94 -2.80 32.92
C GLY A 475 16.70 -3.46 34.07
N ASN A 476 16.12 -4.48 34.69
CA ASN A 476 16.79 -5.25 35.74
C ASN A 476 17.73 -6.33 35.19
N HIS A 477 17.37 -6.97 34.08
CA HIS A 477 18.17 -8.03 33.47
C HIS A 477 19.47 -7.49 32.87
N GLY A 478 19.40 -6.31 32.25
CA GLY A 478 20.48 -5.75 31.46
C GLY A 478 20.60 -6.43 30.09
N PHE A 479 20.58 -5.63 29.02
CA PHE A 479 20.84 -6.11 27.66
C PHE A 479 21.59 -5.02 26.90
N SER A 480 22.80 -5.34 26.45
CA SER A 480 23.71 -4.39 25.79
C SER A 480 24.39 -5.01 24.59
N ILE A 481 24.78 -4.17 23.64
CA ILE A 481 25.64 -4.53 22.52
C ILE A 481 27.01 -3.89 22.74
N GLY A 482 28.07 -4.70 22.65
CA GLY A 482 29.46 -4.26 22.76
C GLY A 482 30.22 -4.33 21.43
N ILE A 483 31.49 -3.92 21.47
CA ILE A 483 32.41 -4.11 20.34
C ILE A 483 32.82 -5.59 20.18
N ASP A 484 32.88 -6.33 21.29
CA ASP A 484 33.23 -7.77 21.32
C ASP A 484 32.19 -8.62 20.59
N ASP A 485 30.92 -8.19 20.57
CA ASP A 485 29.80 -8.87 19.89
C ASP A 485 29.93 -8.89 18.36
N VAL A 486 30.72 -7.96 17.82
CA VAL A 486 30.96 -7.78 16.38
C VAL A 486 32.39 -8.06 15.96
N GLN A 487 33.26 -8.44 16.91
CA GLN A 487 34.62 -8.82 16.62
C GLN A 487 34.66 -10.23 15.97
N PRO A 488 35.22 -10.38 14.76
CA PRO A 488 35.40 -11.70 14.16
C PRO A 488 36.47 -12.49 14.91
N SER A 489 36.24 -13.79 15.12
CA SER A 489 37.29 -14.69 15.62
C SER A 489 38.38 -14.91 14.57
N ASP A 490 39.60 -15.22 15.00
CA ASP A 490 40.72 -15.42 14.06
C ASP A 490 40.43 -16.51 13.03
N LYS A 491 39.77 -17.61 13.46
CA LYS A 491 39.30 -18.67 12.57
C LYS A 491 38.34 -18.15 11.50
N LEU A 492 37.39 -17.30 11.87
CA LEU A 492 36.43 -16.72 10.93
C LEU A 492 37.13 -15.77 9.96
N ARG A 493 38.14 -15.02 10.41
CA ARG A 493 38.94 -14.13 9.56
C ARG A 493 39.69 -14.92 8.48
N ASP A 494 40.37 -15.98 8.88
CA ASP A 494 41.12 -16.83 7.95
C ASP A 494 40.19 -17.52 6.92
N GLU A 495 39.07 -18.10 7.37
CA GLU A 495 38.08 -18.74 6.49
C GLU A 495 37.42 -17.73 5.53
N LYS A 496 37.12 -16.52 6.02
CA LYS A 496 36.59 -15.42 5.21
C LYS A 496 37.58 -15.03 4.12
N ASP A 497 38.82 -14.77 4.48
CA ASP A 497 39.84 -14.29 3.54
C ASP A 497 40.14 -15.36 2.49
N GLN A 498 40.17 -16.63 2.88
CA GLN A 498 40.23 -17.74 1.94
C GLN A 498 39.07 -17.72 0.93
N LYS A 499 37.82 -17.58 1.40
CA LYS A 499 36.63 -17.57 0.53
C LYS A 499 36.58 -16.36 -0.40
N ILE A 500 36.97 -15.18 0.08
CA ILE A 500 37.03 -13.97 -0.74
C ILE A 500 38.11 -14.12 -1.82
N ASN A 501 39.28 -14.67 -1.48
CA ASN A 501 40.36 -14.91 -2.43
C ASN A 501 40.00 -15.96 -3.49
N GLU A 502 39.32 -17.04 -3.10
CA GLU A 502 38.76 -18.03 -4.04
C GLU A 502 37.79 -17.36 -5.03
N GLY A 503 36.83 -16.58 -4.53
CA GLY A 503 35.86 -15.89 -5.37
C GLY A 503 36.46 -14.77 -6.25
N ALA A 504 37.52 -14.11 -5.79
CA ALA A 504 38.27 -13.14 -6.59
C ALA A 504 38.97 -13.82 -7.78
N LYS A 505 39.61 -14.98 -7.55
CA LYS A 505 40.24 -15.79 -8.61
C LYS A 505 39.21 -16.24 -9.65
N ASP A 506 38.04 -16.73 -9.20
CA ASP A 506 36.95 -17.11 -10.11
C ASP A 506 36.50 -15.95 -11.00
N CYS A 507 36.38 -14.74 -10.43
CA CYS A 507 36.06 -13.54 -11.20
C CYS A 507 37.14 -13.20 -12.23
N ASP A 508 38.41 -13.28 -11.84
CA ASP A 508 39.53 -13.00 -12.74
C ASP A 508 39.61 -13.98 -13.90
N ASP A 509 39.32 -15.26 -13.67
CA ASP A 509 39.30 -16.28 -14.72
C ASP A 509 38.15 -16.08 -15.70
N LYS A 510 36.98 -15.61 -15.23
CA LYS A 510 35.89 -15.18 -16.12
C LYS A 510 36.24 -13.92 -16.92
N ILE A 511 36.96 -12.98 -16.32
CA ILE A 511 37.45 -11.77 -17.02
C ILE A 511 38.49 -12.15 -18.08
N LYS A 512 39.41 -13.07 -17.79
CA LYS A 512 40.36 -13.61 -18.78
C LYS A 512 39.64 -14.29 -19.93
N SER A 513 38.70 -15.18 -19.63
CA SER A 513 37.86 -15.86 -20.64
C SER A 513 37.11 -14.87 -21.53
N TYR A 514 36.63 -13.75 -20.96
CA TYR A 514 36.01 -12.67 -21.73
C TYR A 514 37.00 -11.92 -22.63
N LYS A 515 38.22 -11.64 -22.14
CA LYS A 515 39.27 -10.99 -22.94
C LYS A 515 39.74 -11.86 -24.11
N GLU A 516 39.79 -13.17 -23.91
CA GLU A 516 40.12 -14.17 -24.94
C GLU A 516 38.96 -14.44 -25.92
N GLY A 517 37.75 -13.98 -25.61
CA GLY A 517 36.55 -14.23 -26.42
C GLY A 517 35.90 -15.61 -26.21
N ASN A 518 36.37 -16.37 -25.22
CA ASN A 518 35.90 -17.73 -24.91
C ASN A 518 34.62 -17.78 -24.06
N LEU A 519 34.12 -16.63 -23.57
CA LEU A 519 32.92 -16.58 -22.74
C LEU A 519 31.65 -16.71 -23.59
N PRO A 520 30.84 -17.79 -23.44
CA PRO A 520 29.58 -17.90 -24.15
C PRO A 520 28.58 -16.86 -23.61
N PRO A 521 27.92 -16.08 -24.49
CA PRO A 521 26.90 -15.12 -24.05
C PRO A 521 25.66 -15.86 -23.55
N GLU A 522 25.08 -15.36 -22.46
CA GLU A 522 23.81 -15.86 -21.95
C GLU A 522 22.65 -15.51 -22.90
N PRO A 523 21.56 -16.31 -22.93
CA PRO A 523 20.43 -16.06 -23.82
C PRO A 523 19.80 -14.67 -23.62
N GLY A 524 19.91 -13.83 -24.65
CA GLY A 524 19.36 -12.47 -24.66
C GLY A 524 20.29 -11.38 -24.09
N CYS A 525 21.53 -11.72 -23.74
CA CYS A 525 22.54 -10.78 -23.27
C CYS A 525 23.67 -10.63 -24.30
N ASP A 526 24.32 -9.47 -24.32
CA ASP A 526 25.62 -9.35 -24.98
C ASP A 526 26.73 -10.00 -24.13
N ALA A 527 27.92 -10.20 -24.69
CA ALA A 527 29.03 -10.84 -23.96
C ALA A 527 29.46 -10.04 -22.71
N ALA A 528 29.31 -8.71 -22.71
CA ALA A 528 29.70 -7.86 -21.59
C ALA A 528 28.66 -7.90 -20.45
N GLN A 529 27.38 -7.90 -20.79
CA GLN A 529 26.24 -8.08 -19.88
C GLN A 529 26.26 -9.48 -19.27
N SER A 530 26.60 -10.49 -20.07
CA SER A 530 26.78 -11.87 -19.59
C SER A 530 27.89 -11.94 -18.55
N LEU A 531 29.03 -11.29 -18.80
CA LEU A 531 30.12 -11.18 -17.82
C LEU A 531 29.64 -10.48 -16.53
N GLU A 532 28.93 -9.36 -16.64
CA GLU A 532 28.42 -8.62 -15.47
C GLU A 532 27.42 -9.45 -14.65
N ALA A 533 26.52 -10.20 -15.29
CA ALA A 533 25.57 -11.08 -14.62
C ALA A 533 26.28 -12.21 -13.87
N VAL A 534 27.24 -12.87 -14.52
CA VAL A 534 28.03 -13.96 -13.92
C VAL A 534 28.84 -13.45 -12.73
N ILE A 535 29.57 -12.34 -12.88
CA ILE A 535 30.37 -11.76 -11.78
C ILE A 535 29.46 -11.37 -10.61
N THR A 536 28.37 -10.67 -10.89
CA THR A 536 27.44 -10.25 -9.83
C THR A 536 26.84 -11.47 -9.09
N GLY A 537 26.54 -12.55 -9.82
CA GLY A 537 26.11 -13.82 -9.26
C GLY A 537 27.15 -14.43 -8.31
N ILE A 538 28.42 -14.50 -8.73
CA ILE A 538 29.53 -15.00 -7.90
C ILE A 538 29.68 -14.15 -6.63
N LEU A 539 29.75 -12.82 -6.75
CA LEU A 539 29.95 -11.92 -5.61
C LEU A 539 28.80 -11.96 -4.59
N ASN A 540 27.56 -12.11 -5.05
CA ASN A 540 26.41 -12.31 -4.16
C ASN A 540 26.52 -13.64 -3.40
N LYS A 541 26.98 -14.69 -4.08
CA LYS A 541 27.17 -16.03 -3.48
C LYS A 541 28.24 -16.00 -2.40
N ILE A 542 29.36 -15.30 -2.62
CA ILE A 542 30.41 -15.09 -1.63
C ILE A 542 29.83 -14.47 -0.36
N ARG A 543 29.06 -13.38 -0.49
CA ARG A 543 28.43 -12.71 0.66
C ARG A 543 27.49 -13.64 1.44
N GLU A 544 26.72 -14.49 0.75
CA GLU A 544 25.83 -15.45 1.40
C GLU A 544 26.61 -16.56 2.13
N GLU A 545 27.71 -17.04 1.56
CA GLU A 545 28.56 -18.06 2.16
C GLU A 545 29.31 -17.52 3.37
N THR A 546 29.96 -16.36 3.25
CA THR A 546 30.64 -15.70 4.39
C THR A 546 29.66 -15.34 5.50
N GLY A 547 28.43 -14.91 5.14
CA GLY A 547 27.36 -14.71 6.09
C GLY A 547 26.98 -15.99 6.84
N LYS A 548 26.81 -17.12 6.15
CA LYS A 548 26.51 -18.42 6.79
C LYS A 548 27.63 -18.89 7.71
N LEU A 549 28.89 -18.67 7.33
CA LEU A 549 30.05 -18.98 8.17
C LEU A 549 30.06 -18.12 9.44
N CYS A 550 29.85 -16.81 9.29
CA CYS A 550 29.72 -15.88 10.41
C CYS A 550 28.63 -16.33 11.39
N MET A 551 27.44 -16.67 10.90
CA MET A 551 26.33 -17.12 11.75
C MET A 551 26.63 -18.40 12.54
N LYS A 552 27.47 -19.30 12.01
CA LYS A 552 27.89 -20.52 12.70
C LYS A 552 28.96 -20.25 13.76
N ALA A 553 29.82 -19.26 13.52
CA ALA A 553 30.92 -18.91 14.41
C ALA A 553 30.46 -18.09 15.63
N LEU A 554 29.39 -17.29 15.49
CA LEU A 554 28.91 -16.43 16.57
C LEU A 554 28.32 -17.23 17.75
N PRO A 555 28.60 -16.84 19.00
CA PRO A 555 28.04 -17.50 20.16
C PRO A 555 26.53 -17.22 20.27
N TRP A 556 25.78 -18.17 20.81
CA TRP A 556 24.32 -18.06 20.94
C TRP A 556 23.87 -16.91 21.86
N ARG A 557 24.73 -16.44 22.78
CA ARG A 557 24.49 -15.31 23.68
C ARG A 557 24.67 -13.94 23.02
N ASN A 558 25.19 -13.90 21.80
CA ASN A 558 25.53 -12.66 21.13
C ASN A 558 24.29 -11.75 20.96
N SER A 559 24.37 -10.49 21.38
CA SER A 559 23.23 -9.57 21.40
C SER A 559 22.63 -9.30 20.01
N PRO A 560 23.42 -8.96 18.95
CA PRO A 560 22.91 -8.78 17.59
C PRO A 560 22.25 -10.03 17.03
N LEU A 561 22.79 -11.21 17.39
CA LEU A 561 22.22 -12.50 16.97
C LEU A 561 20.82 -12.68 17.56
N ILE A 562 20.67 -12.44 18.86
CA ILE A 562 19.38 -12.52 19.57
C ILE A 562 18.37 -11.54 18.95
N MET A 563 18.77 -10.28 18.71
CA MET A 563 17.91 -9.26 18.10
C MET A 563 17.43 -9.66 16.69
N SER A 564 18.31 -10.27 15.88
CA SER A 564 17.97 -10.77 14.56
C SER A 564 17.06 -12.00 14.60
N GLN A 565 17.27 -12.91 15.56
CA GLN A 565 16.46 -14.13 15.74
C GLN A 565 15.05 -13.80 16.24
N CYS A 566 14.92 -12.95 17.27
CA CYS A 566 13.62 -12.52 17.79
C CYS A 566 12.90 -11.56 16.82
N GLY A 567 13.65 -10.91 15.93
CA GLY A 567 13.12 -9.97 14.94
C GLY A 567 12.80 -8.59 15.50
N SER A 568 13.46 -8.18 16.60
CA SER A 568 13.29 -6.86 17.20
C SER A 568 13.85 -5.75 16.31
N LYS A 569 15.13 -5.85 15.93
CA LYS A 569 15.80 -4.95 14.99
C LYS A 569 16.99 -5.64 14.35
N GLY A 570 17.24 -5.30 13.08
CA GLY A 570 18.34 -5.87 12.29
C GLY A 570 17.98 -7.20 11.61
N SER A 571 18.85 -7.62 10.71
CA SER A 571 18.73 -8.88 9.98
C SER A 571 20.06 -9.63 9.99
N LEU A 572 20.04 -10.90 9.56
CA LEU A 572 21.26 -11.70 9.41
C LEU A 572 22.27 -11.03 8.46
N ILE A 573 21.79 -10.27 7.48
CA ILE A 573 22.62 -9.53 6.55
C ILE A 573 23.35 -8.39 7.27
N ASN A 574 22.69 -7.67 8.18
CA ASN A 574 23.32 -6.57 8.93
C ASN A 574 24.49 -7.08 9.78
N ILE A 575 24.32 -8.23 10.46
CA ILE A 575 25.39 -8.86 11.25
C ILE A 575 26.54 -9.27 10.33
N SER A 576 26.23 -9.93 9.21
CA SER A 576 27.25 -10.33 8.23
C SER A 576 28.03 -9.14 7.67
N GLN A 577 27.40 -7.97 7.50
CA GLN A 577 28.08 -6.76 7.00
C GLN A 577 28.99 -6.12 8.06
N MET A 578 28.59 -6.20 9.33
CA MET A 578 29.39 -5.68 10.44
C MET A 578 30.60 -6.56 10.76
N VAL A 579 30.45 -7.89 10.67
CA VAL A 579 31.47 -8.86 11.12
C VAL A 579 32.27 -9.48 9.97
N ALA A 580 31.63 -9.84 8.86
CA ALA A 580 32.26 -10.60 7.77
C ALA A 580 32.70 -9.70 6.62
N CYS A 581 31.77 -9.25 5.78
CA CYS A 581 32.06 -8.36 4.64
C CYS A 581 30.81 -7.57 4.24
N VAL A 582 30.97 -6.33 3.79
CA VAL A 582 29.84 -5.50 3.34
C VAL A 582 29.26 -6.02 2.02
N GLY A 583 30.12 -6.45 1.09
CA GLY A 583 29.76 -7.02 -0.22
C GLY A 583 29.64 -5.99 -1.35
N GLN A 584 29.08 -6.43 -2.49
CA GLN A 584 28.97 -5.61 -3.70
C GLN A 584 28.02 -4.41 -3.52
N GLN A 585 28.51 -3.20 -3.80
CA GLN A 585 27.70 -1.99 -3.88
C GLN A 585 27.13 -1.85 -5.30
N SER A 586 25.81 -1.82 -5.43
CA SER A 586 25.12 -1.62 -6.70
C SER A 586 24.65 -0.18 -6.84
N VAL A 587 24.83 0.41 -8.03
CA VAL A 587 24.31 1.73 -8.40
C VAL A 587 23.39 1.58 -9.62
N GLY A 588 22.12 1.96 -9.51
CA GLY A 588 21.13 1.83 -10.59
C GLY A 588 20.93 0.38 -11.05
N GLY A 589 21.04 -0.59 -10.13
CA GLY A 589 20.90 -2.03 -10.41
C GLY A 589 22.09 -2.67 -11.13
N ARG A 590 23.22 -1.97 -11.31
CA ARG A 590 24.47 -2.51 -11.87
C ARG A 590 25.64 -2.27 -10.92
N ARG A 591 26.80 -2.88 -11.19
CA ARG A 591 28.05 -2.52 -10.48
C ARG A 591 28.45 -1.07 -10.81
N ALA A 592 29.39 -0.51 -10.05
CA ALA A 592 29.78 0.89 -10.18
C ALA A 592 30.10 1.27 -11.65
N PRO A 593 29.39 2.27 -12.22
CA PRO A 593 29.61 2.70 -13.59
C PRO A 593 30.97 3.39 -13.73
N ASN A 594 31.43 3.53 -14.97
CA ASN A 594 32.64 4.29 -15.26
C ASN A 594 32.34 5.78 -15.15
N GLY A 595 32.82 6.44 -14.09
CA GLY A 595 32.74 7.90 -13.94
C GLY A 595 33.81 8.65 -14.72
N PHE A 596 34.89 7.96 -15.11
CA PHE A 596 35.98 8.48 -15.93
C PHE A 596 36.11 7.66 -17.22
N ILE A 597 37.00 8.10 -18.12
CA ILE A 597 37.30 7.43 -19.39
C ILE A 597 37.69 5.96 -19.14
N ASP A 598 36.79 5.04 -19.48
CA ASP A 598 36.90 3.59 -19.32
C ASP A 598 37.26 3.08 -17.91
N ARG A 599 37.01 3.87 -16.84
CA ARG A 599 37.28 3.44 -15.46
C ARG A 599 36.36 4.10 -14.44
N SER A 600 36.23 3.48 -13.28
CA SER A 600 35.42 3.97 -12.16
C SER A 600 36.12 5.09 -11.39
N LEU A 601 37.40 4.89 -11.01
CA LEU A 601 38.23 5.86 -10.30
C LEU A 601 39.63 5.97 -10.94
N PRO A 602 40.36 7.08 -10.73
CA PRO A 602 41.72 7.26 -11.26
C PRO A 602 42.74 6.26 -10.71
N HIS A 603 42.48 5.68 -9.54
CA HIS A 603 43.33 4.68 -8.87
C HIS A 603 43.35 3.32 -9.57
N PHE A 604 42.37 3.05 -10.44
CA PHE A 604 42.30 1.80 -11.18
C PHE A 604 42.78 1.97 -12.63
N PRO A 605 43.35 0.91 -13.24
CA PRO A 605 43.68 0.88 -14.66
C PRO A 605 42.45 1.10 -15.55
N ARG A 606 42.68 1.53 -16.79
CA ARG A 606 41.60 1.65 -17.78
C ARG A 606 41.08 0.27 -18.15
N LYS A 607 39.77 0.18 -18.38
CA LYS A 607 39.02 -1.04 -18.74
C LYS A 607 39.10 -2.15 -17.68
N ASP A 608 39.43 -1.80 -16.45
CA ASP A 608 39.44 -2.73 -15.34
C ASP A 608 37.99 -3.14 -14.97
N LYS A 609 37.77 -4.46 -14.90
CA LYS A 609 36.47 -5.08 -14.58
C LYS A 609 36.52 -5.92 -13.31
N THR A 610 37.66 -5.93 -12.61
CA THR A 610 37.85 -6.65 -11.34
C THR A 610 36.81 -6.23 -10.30
N PRO A 611 36.50 -7.09 -9.30
CA PRO A 611 35.53 -6.77 -8.26
C PRO A 611 35.84 -5.46 -7.51
N ALA A 612 37.10 -5.25 -7.09
CA ALA A 612 37.51 -4.07 -6.34
C ALA A 612 37.36 -2.76 -7.15
N ALA A 613 37.73 -2.77 -8.43
CA ALA A 613 37.56 -1.61 -9.31
C ALA A 613 36.08 -1.25 -9.55
N LYS A 614 35.16 -2.17 -9.27
CA LYS A 614 33.73 -2.05 -9.57
C LYS A 614 32.84 -2.04 -8.32
N GLY A 615 33.41 -1.72 -7.17
CA GLY A 615 32.65 -1.44 -5.95
C GLY A 615 32.32 -2.67 -5.10
N PHE A 616 33.07 -3.76 -5.23
CA PHE A 616 33.04 -4.83 -4.24
C PHE A 616 33.82 -4.40 -2.98
N VAL A 617 33.17 -4.49 -1.82
CA VAL A 617 33.76 -4.17 -0.52
C VAL A 617 34.03 -5.46 0.24
N SER A 618 35.31 -5.83 0.35
CA SER A 618 35.75 -7.06 1.03
C SER A 618 35.82 -6.89 2.54
N HIS A 619 36.09 -5.67 3.01
CA HIS A 619 36.17 -5.37 4.44
C HIS A 619 34.78 -5.32 5.08
N SER A 620 34.75 -5.58 6.39
CA SER A 620 33.57 -5.36 7.23
C SER A 620 33.57 -3.95 7.82
N PHE A 621 32.47 -3.54 8.47
CA PHE A 621 32.46 -2.29 9.22
C PHE A 621 33.37 -2.33 10.46
N TYR A 622 33.64 -3.52 11.01
CA TYR A 622 34.59 -3.69 12.10
C TYR A 622 36.04 -3.50 11.64
N ASP A 623 36.42 -4.10 10.51
CA ASP A 623 37.78 -4.00 9.96
C ASP A 623 38.13 -2.56 9.52
N GLY A 624 37.11 -1.81 9.10
CA GLY A 624 37.26 -0.49 8.48
C GLY A 624 37.40 -0.56 6.97
N LEU A 625 36.86 0.45 6.28
CA LEU A 625 36.85 0.49 4.81
C LEU A 625 38.08 1.20 4.26
N SER A 626 38.64 0.70 3.16
CA SER A 626 39.64 1.45 2.39
C SER A 626 39.02 2.70 1.72
N ALA A 627 39.84 3.66 1.30
CA ALA A 627 39.35 4.91 0.71
C ALA A 627 38.50 4.68 -0.57
N THR A 628 38.87 3.71 -1.42
CA THR A 628 38.12 3.37 -2.63
C THR A 628 36.80 2.67 -2.30
N GLU A 629 36.81 1.73 -1.35
CA GLU A 629 35.59 1.06 -0.86
C GLU A 629 34.63 2.03 -0.19
N PHE A 630 35.13 2.95 0.64
CA PHE A 630 34.34 3.97 1.31
C PHE A 630 33.63 4.88 0.29
N PHE A 631 34.32 5.26 -0.78
CA PHE A 631 33.72 6.05 -1.85
C PHE A 631 32.59 5.29 -2.55
N PHE A 632 32.82 4.02 -2.94
CA PHE A 632 31.77 3.19 -3.56
C PHE A 632 30.59 2.92 -2.63
N HIS A 633 30.84 2.71 -1.33
CA HIS A 633 29.79 2.57 -0.33
C HIS A 633 28.96 3.85 -0.21
N THR A 634 29.62 5.01 -0.21
CA THR A 634 28.95 6.32 -0.18
C THR A 634 28.09 6.54 -1.42
N MET A 635 28.55 6.12 -2.61
CA MET A 635 27.75 6.18 -3.84
C MET A 635 26.45 5.37 -3.72
N GLY A 636 26.54 4.12 -3.25
CA GLY A 636 25.36 3.27 -3.04
C GLY A 636 24.42 3.83 -1.98
N GLY A 637 24.97 4.35 -0.87
CA GLY A 637 24.17 5.00 0.18
C GLY A 637 23.45 6.26 -0.30
N ARG A 638 24.09 7.08 -1.15
CA ARG A 638 23.51 8.31 -1.69
C ARG A 638 22.31 8.04 -2.60
N GLU A 639 22.34 6.97 -3.40
CA GLU A 639 21.20 6.58 -4.24
C GLU A 639 19.96 6.29 -3.39
N GLY A 640 20.09 5.51 -2.32
CA GLY A 640 18.96 5.22 -1.41
C GLY A 640 18.37 6.47 -0.73
N LEU A 641 19.22 7.43 -0.35
CA LEU A 641 18.78 8.72 0.22
C LEU A 641 18.04 9.58 -0.81
N VAL A 642 18.56 9.65 -2.04
CA VAL A 642 17.91 10.42 -3.12
C VAL A 642 16.58 9.78 -3.52
N ASP A 643 16.52 8.46 -3.58
CA ASP A 643 15.28 7.72 -3.87
C ASP A 643 14.18 8.03 -2.84
N THR A 644 14.55 8.09 -1.57
CA THR A 644 13.63 8.46 -0.48
C THR A 644 13.11 9.90 -0.66
N ALA A 645 13.97 10.84 -1.07
CA ALA A 645 13.59 12.24 -1.25
C ALA A 645 12.72 12.47 -2.49
N VAL A 646 13.03 11.84 -3.63
CA VAL A 646 12.33 12.07 -4.90
C VAL A 646 11.02 11.30 -4.97
N LYS A 647 11.01 10.02 -4.57
CA LYS A 647 9.86 9.14 -4.81
C LYS A 647 8.69 9.39 -3.84
N THR A 648 8.90 10.10 -2.74
CA THR A 648 7.83 10.51 -1.80
C THR A 648 6.84 11.50 -2.44
N ALA A 649 7.31 12.43 -3.26
CA ALA A 649 6.44 13.37 -3.97
C ALA A 649 5.54 12.65 -5.00
N ASP A 650 6.12 11.71 -5.75
CA ASP A 650 5.41 10.95 -6.77
C ASP A 650 4.35 10.02 -6.18
N THR A 651 4.69 9.29 -5.13
CA THR A 651 3.76 8.38 -4.43
C THR A 651 2.63 9.14 -3.74
N GLY A 652 2.92 10.30 -3.12
CA GLY A 652 1.90 11.18 -2.55
C GLY A 652 0.93 11.73 -3.59
N TYR A 653 1.42 12.12 -4.77
CA TYR A 653 0.57 12.56 -5.88
C TYR A 653 -0.28 11.40 -6.44
N MET A 654 0.30 10.21 -6.60
CA MET A 654 -0.43 9.00 -7.01
C MET A 654 -1.57 8.65 -6.03
N SER A 655 -1.28 8.63 -4.72
CA SER A 655 -2.27 8.36 -3.68
C SER A 655 -3.43 9.38 -3.71
N ARG A 656 -3.13 10.68 -3.87
CA ARG A 656 -4.15 11.72 -4.02
C ARG A 656 -5.08 11.47 -5.22
N ARG A 657 -4.54 11.00 -6.35
CA ARG A 657 -5.34 10.70 -7.55
C ARG A 657 -6.28 9.54 -7.33
N LEU A 658 -5.80 8.46 -6.70
CA LEU A 658 -6.62 7.31 -6.34
C LEU A 658 -7.77 7.71 -5.42
N ILE A 659 -7.49 8.51 -4.38
CA ILE A 659 -8.52 8.99 -3.45
C ILE A 659 -9.59 9.78 -4.20
N LYS A 660 -9.21 10.74 -5.06
CA LYS A 660 -10.18 11.56 -5.79
C LYS A 660 -11.06 10.78 -6.77
N ALA A 661 -10.55 9.68 -7.31
CA ALA A 661 -11.37 8.80 -8.14
C ALA A 661 -12.35 7.97 -7.31
N LEU A 662 -11.90 7.44 -6.17
CA LEU A 662 -12.60 6.43 -5.40
C LEU A 662 -13.38 6.98 -4.17
N GLU A 663 -13.23 8.24 -3.80
CA GLU A 663 -13.79 8.81 -2.55
C GLU A 663 -15.32 8.71 -2.44
N ASP A 664 -16.03 8.70 -3.58
CA ASP A 664 -17.49 8.65 -3.63
C ASP A 664 -18.07 7.22 -3.57
N LEU A 665 -17.22 6.19 -3.43
CA LEU A 665 -17.66 4.79 -3.46
C LEU A 665 -17.89 4.26 -2.04
N PHE A 666 -19.09 3.74 -1.83
CA PHE A 666 -19.50 3.13 -0.56
C PHE A 666 -20.52 2.00 -0.79
N VAL A 667 -20.70 1.17 0.24
CA VAL A 667 -21.66 0.06 0.24
C VAL A 667 -23.03 0.57 0.65
N HIS A 668 -24.07 0.30 -0.14
CA HIS A 668 -25.47 0.61 0.19
C HIS A 668 -26.11 -0.52 1.02
N TYR A 669 -27.28 -0.24 1.63
CA TYR A 669 -28.04 -1.23 2.42
C TYR A 669 -28.53 -2.45 1.64
N ASP A 670 -28.59 -2.37 0.32
CA ASP A 670 -28.88 -3.48 -0.58
C ASP A 670 -27.62 -4.34 -0.90
N ASN A 671 -26.50 -4.08 -0.22
CA ASN A 671 -25.18 -4.69 -0.39
C ASN A 671 -24.50 -4.41 -1.74
N THR A 672 -25.01 -3.44 -2.52
CA THR A 672 -24.36 -2.98 -3.75
C THR A 672 -23.34 -1.89 -3.47
N VAL A 673 -22.31 -1.80 -4.29
CA VAL A 673 -21.33 -0.69 -4.26
C VAL A 673 -21.71 0.31 -5.33
N ARG A 674 -21.94 1.56 -4.93
CA ARG A 674 -22.31 2.63 -5.86
C ARG A 674 -21.46 3.88 -5.67
N ASN A 675 -21.47 4.72 -6.69
CA ASN A 675 -20.93 6.08 -6.61
C ASN A 675 -22.00 7.09 -6.12
N ALA A 676 -21.62 8.35 -5.94
CA ALA A 676 -22.53 9.43 -5.55
C ALA A 676 -23.75 9.57 -6.48
N SER A 677 -23.57 9.40 -7.79
CA SER A 677 -24.65 9.44 -8.79
C SER A 677 -25.55 8.19 -8.80
N ALA A 678 -25.46 7.33 -7.78
CA ALA A 678 -26.16 6.06 -7.63
C ALA A 678 -25.91 5.02 -8.74
N CYS A 679 -24.85 5.18 -9.54
CA CYS A 679 -24.40 4.18 -10.50
C CYS A 679 -23.74 3.02 -9.76
N ILE A 680 -24.18 1.80 -10.07
CA ILE A 680 -23.62 0.57 -9.51
C ILE A 680 -22.27 0.30 -10.16
N ILE A 681 -21.26 0.02 -9.33
CA ILE A 681 -19.93 -0.42 -9.77
C ILE A 681 -19.74 -1.91 -9.50
N GLN A 682 -20.19 -2.40 -8.34
CA GLN A 682 -20.21 -3.82 -8.01
C GLN A 682 -21.57 -4.20 -7.43
N PHE A 683 -22.10 -5.36 -7.82
CA PHE A 683 -23.32 -5.92 -7.22
C PHE A 683 -23.09 -6.42 -5.80
N CYS A 684 -21.89 -6.91 -5.53
CA CYS A 684 -21.45 -7.33 -4.20
C CYS A 684 -19.98 -6.91 -4.06
N TYR A 685 -19.62 -6.32 -2.93
CA TYR A 685 -18.25 -5.86 -2.72
C TYR A 685 -17.27 -7.04 -2.80
N GLY A 686 -16.32 -6.97 -3.73
CA GLY A 686 -15.29 -8.01 -3.89
C GLY A 686 -15.83 -9.41 -4.23
N ASP A 687 -17.01 -9.48 -4.86
CA ASP A 687 -17.76 -10.70 -5.22
C ASP A 687 -18.21 -11.59 -4.04
N ASP A 688 -17.79 -11.31 -2.80
CA ASP A 688 -18.13 -12.09 -1.61
C ASP A 688 -18.79 -11.29 -0.48
N GLY A 689 -18.77 -9.96 -0.53
CA GLY A 689 -19.39 -9.07 0.46
C GLY A 689 -18.71 -9.09 1.83
N MET A 690 -17.45 -9.51 1.90
CA MET A 690 -16.72 -9.68 3.16
C MET A 690 -15.77 -8.50 3.43
N ASP A 691 -15.54 -8.18 4.71
CA ASP A 691 -14.63 -7.11 5.12
C ASP A 691 -13.16 -7.57 5.20
N PRO A 692 -12.23 -7.01 4.39
CA PRO A 692 -10.80 -7.31 4.43
C PRO A 692 -10.16 -7.22 5.82
N ALA A 693 -10.61 -6.31 6.67
CA ALA A 693 -10.03 -6.09 8.00
C ALA A 693 -10.24 -7.29 8.94
N HIS A 694 -11.32 -8.05 8.74
CA HIS A 694 -11.73 -9.15 9.62
C HIS A 694 -11.35 -10.55 9.10
N MET A 695 -10.62 -10.64 7.98
CA MET A 695 -10.28 -11.91 7.33
C MET A 695 -9.23 -12.71 8.11
N GLU A 696 -9.55 -13.97 8.44
CA GLU A 696 -8.69 -14.81 9.27
C GLU A 696 -7.54 -15.47 8.53
N GLY A 697 -7.80 -15.97 7.32
CA GLY A 697 -6.85 -16.77 6.55
C GLY A 697 -5.80 -15.94 5.82
N LYS A 698 -4.67 -16.59 5.51
CA LYS A 698 -3.55 -15.99 4.76
C LYS A 698 -3.93 -15.58 3.33
N ASN A 699 -4.86 -16.30 2.71
CA ASN A 699 -5.35 -16.02 1.34
C ASN A 699 -6.63 -15.17 1.32
N GLY A 700 -6.90 -14.39 2.37
CA GLY A 700 -8.15 -13.62 2.46
C GLY A 700 -9.39 -14.46 2.75
N ALA A 701 -9.21 -15.72 3.18
CA ALA A 701 -10.32 -16.58 3.60
C ALA A 701 -10.95 -16.06 4.90
N PRO A 702 -12.28 -16.16 5.06
CA PRO A 702 -12.97 -15.57 6.19
C PRO A 702 -12.66 -16.26 7.51
N LEU A 703 -12.50 -17.59 7.53
CA LEU A 703 -12.29 -18.38 8.75
C LEU A 703 -11.07 -19.31 8.63
N ASN A 704 -10.42 -19.56 9.77
CA ASN A 704 -9.46 -20.66 9.92
C ASN A 704 -10.13 -21.82 10.68
N PHE A 705 -10.59 -22.84 9.95
CA PHE A 705 -11.37 -23.95 10.50
C PHE A 705 -10.60 -24.82 11.50
N GLU A 706 -9.34 -25.14 11.22
CA GLU A 706 -8.49 -25.95 12.10
C GLU A 706 -8.37 -25.33 13.50
N ARG A 707 -8.07 -24.04 13.55
CA ARG A 707 -7.96 -23.29 14.80
C ARG A 707 -9.31 -23.19 15.52
N LEU A 708 -10.38 -22.89 14.79
CA LEU A 708 -11.73 -22.79 15.37
C LEU A 708 -12.18 -24.12 15.99
N PHE A 709 -11.83 -25.24 15.36
CA PHE A 709 -12.13 -26.56 15.89
C PHE A 709 -11.38 -26.83 17.21
N LEU A 710 -10.11 -26.43 17.30
CA LEU A 710 -9.35 -26.50 18.55
C LEU A 710 -9.96 -25.61 19.65
N LYS A 711 -10.43 -24.42 19.29
CA LYS A 711 -11.15 -23.54 20.22
C LYS A 711 -12.44 -24.18 20.72
N ALA A 712 -13.24 -24.80 19.84
CA ALA A 712 -14.47 -25.48 20.24
C ALA A 712 -14.19 -26.62 21.23
N LYS A 713 -13.13 -27.42 20.96
CA LYS A 713 -12.67 -28.48 21.87
C LYS A 713 -12.20 -27.95 23.22
N ALA A 714 -11.50 -26.81 23.26
CA ALA A 714 -11.06 -26.17 24.49
C ALA A 714 -12.21 -25.57 25.31
N THR A 715 -13.19 -24.96 24.64
CA THR A 715 -14.33 -24.31 25.30
C THR A 715 -15.29 -25.33 25.90
N CYS A 716 -15.46 -26.48 25.23
CA CYS A 716 -16.31 -27.59 25.65
C CYS A 716 -15.45 -28.84 25.87
N PRO A 717 -14.79 -29.01 27.03
CA PRO A 717 -14.03 -30.21 27.32
C PRO A 717 -14.96 -31.44 27.35
N ALA A 718 -14.45 -32.60 26.93
CA ALA A 718 -15.28 -33.79 26.73
C ALA A 718 -15.91 -34.33 28.03
N GLY A 719 -15.34 -34.05 29.22
CA GLY A 719 -16.01 -34.25 30.52
C GLY A 719 -16.71 -35.60 30.74
N GLY A 720 -16.17 -36.70 30.21
CA GLY A 720 -16.78 -38.04 30.30
C GLY A 720 -17.91 -38.34 29.31
N THR A 721 -18.27 -37.41 28.42
CA THR A 721 -19.27 -37.63 27.36
C THR A 721 -18.74 -38.55 26.25
N GLU A 722 -19.63 -39.39 25.70
CA GLU A 722 -19.30 -40.30 24.62
C GLU A 722 -18.86 -39.55 23.35
N LYS A 723 -17.75 -40.01 22.78
CA LYS A 723 -17.20 -39.48 21.52
C LYS A 723 -17.80 -40.23 20.34
N LEU A 724 -18.07 -39.51 19.26
CA LEU A 724 -18.80 -40.04 18.12
C LEU A 724 -17.92 -40.91 17.21
N SER A 725 -18.53 -41.91 16.57
CA SER A 725 -17.92 -42.67 15.47
C SER A 725 -17.86 -41.82 14.18
N PRO A 726 -16.96 -42.13 13.23
CA PRO A 726 -16.83 -41.36 11.99
C PRO A 726 -18.14 -41.22 11.19
N GLU A 727 -18.99 -42.25 11.20
CA GLU A 727 -20.29 -42.26 10.51
C GLU A 727 -21.29 -41.30 11.15
N LYS A 728 -21.42 -41.35 12.49
CA LYS A 728 -22.29 -40.44 13.26
C LYS A 728 -21.85 -38.99 13.11
N VAL A 729 -20.55 -38.72 12.99
CA VAL A 729 -20.03 -37.37 12.70
C VAL A 729 -20.52 -36.91 11.33
N SER A 730 -20.44 -37.76 10.30
CA SER A 730 -20.92 -37.44 8.95
C SER A 730 -22.41 -37.12 8.95
N GLU A 731 -23.22 -37.96 9.59
CA GLU A 731 -24.68 -37.78 9.69
C GLU A 731 -25.05 -36.46 10.37
N LEU A 732 -24.41 -36.15 11.50
CA LEU A 732 -24.66 -34.90 12.24
C LEU A 732 -24.26 -33.67 11.42
N VAL A 733 -23.14 -33.74 10.70
CA VAL A 733 -22.69 -32.66 9.81
C VAL A 733 -23.68 -32.44 8.66
N GLU A 734 -24.12 -33.50 7.98
CA GLU A 734 -25.09 -33.39 6.88
C GLU A 734 -26.45 -32.86 7.36
N SER A 735 -26.90 -33.31 8.54
CA SER A 735 -28.13 -32.81 9.16
C SER A 735 -28.06 -31.29 9.47
N ARG A 736 -26.90 -30.77 9.88
CA ARG A 736 -26.74 -29.33 10.17
C ARG A 736 -26.57 -28.49 8.92
N LEU A 737 -25.84 -29.00 7.92
CA LEU A 737 -25.58 -28.30 6.64
C LEU A 737 -26.82 -28.20 5.74
N SER A 738 -27.84 -29.03 5.96
CA SER A 738 -29.12 -28.99 5.24
C SER A 738 -30.11 -27.95 5.79
N LYS A 739 -29.86 -27.36 6.96
CA LYS A 739 -30.73 -26.33 7.55
C LYS A 739 -30.73 -25.03 6.72
N LYS A 740 -31.85 -24.29 6.77
CA LYS A 740 -32.07 -23.05 6.00
C LYS A 740 -31.00 -21.98 6.22
N ASP A 741 -30.47 -21.83 7.43
CA ASP A 741 -29.44 -20.82 7.77
C ASP A 741 -28.16 -20.97 6.93
N MET A 742 -27.86 -22.17 6.42
CA MET A 742 -26.69 -22.47 5.58
C MET A 742 -26.95 -22.30 4.08
N THR A 743 -28.15 -21.85 3.69
CA THR A 743 -28.47 -21.52 2.31
C THR A 743 -28.10 -20.07 1.98
N PRO A 744 -27.96 -19.70 0.69
CA PRO A 744 -27.78 -18.31 0.27
C PRO A 744 -28.86 -17.37 0.80
N GLU A 745 -30.10 -17.85 0.89
CA GLU A 745 -31.24 -17.12 1.47
C GLU A 745 -31.07 -16.88 2.98
N GLY A 746 -30.45 -17.83 3.69
CA GLY A 746 -30.03 -17.69 5.08
C GLY A 746 -28.80 -16.79 5.27
N GLY A 747 -28.20 -16.31 4.17
CA GLY A 747 -27.07 -15.39 4.18
C GLY A 747 -25.69 -16.04 4.18
N CYS A 748 -25.57 -17.37 4.02
CA CYS A 748 -24.29 -18.06 3.84
C CYS A 748 -24.01 -18.34 2.35
N SER A 749 -22.80 -18.05 1.87
CA SER A 749 -22.44 -18.33 0.46
C SER A 749 -22.31 -19.83 0.18
N ALA A 750 -22.61 -20.25 -1.05
CA ALA A 750 -22.42 -21.63 -1.50
C ALA A 750 -20.95 -22.07 -1.41
N ALA A 751 -20.01 -21.15 -1.72
CA ALA A 751 -18.58 -21.39 -1.59
C ALA A 751 -18.16 -21.68 -0.14
N PHE A 752 -18.73 -20.95 0.83
CA PHE A 752 -18.48 -21.19 2.26
C PHE A 752 -18.98 -22.57 2.70
N LYS A 753 -20.20 -22.94 2.33
CA LYS A 753 -20.78 -24.26 2.62
C LYS A 753 -19.92 -25.39 2.07
N ASN A 754 -19.45 -25.26 0.82
CA ASN A 754 -18.58 -26.26 0.19
C ASN A 754 -17.21 -26.36 0.87
N SER A 755 -16.63 -25.22 1.27
CA SER A 755 -15.35 -25.18 1.99
C SER A 755 -15.45 -25.84 3.37
N LEU A 756 -16.50 -25.54 4.13
CA LEU A 756 -16.76 -26.16 5.43
C LEU A 756 -17.01 -27.66 5.30
N LYS A 757 -17.78 -28.09 4.30
CA LYS A 757 -18.00 -29.52 4.00
C LYS A 757 -16.68 -30.21 3.67
N SER A 758 -15.88 -29.64 2.78
CA SER A 758 -14.55 -30.19 2.41
C SER A 758 -13.63 -30.36 3.63
N PHE A 759 -13.61 -29.38 4.54
CA PHE A 759 -12.83 -29.48 5.78
C PHE A 759 -13.30 -30.65 6.67
N LEU A 760 -14.62 -30.77 6.88
CA LEU A 760 -15.20 -31.84 7.70
C LEU A 760 -15.02 -33.21 7.05
N ASP A 761 -15.17 -33.32 5.74
CA ASP A 761 -14.90 -34.54 4.98
C ASP A 761 -13.44 -34.98 5.11
N ASN A 762 -12.49 -34.03 5.05
CA ASN A 762 -11.08 -34.31 5.26
C ASN A 762 -10.78 -34.76 6.70
N TYR A 763 -11.44 -34.15 7.68
CA TYR A 763 -11.36 -34.58 9.09
C TYR A 763 -11.91 -36.00 9.27
N VAL A 764 -13.08 -36.31 8.69
CA VAL A 764 -13.66 -37.67 8.73
C VAL A 764 -12.77 -38.68 8.02
N LYS A 765 -12.16 -38.34 6.86
CA LYS A 765 -11.19 -39.20 6.18
C LYS A 765 -9.95 -39.46 7.03
N ALA A 766 -9.40 -38.43 7.68
CA ALA A 766 -8.28 -38.58 8.59
C ALA A 766 -8.65 -39.45 9.81
N PHE A 767 -9.86 -39.30 10.33
CA PHE A 767 -10.39 -40.10 11.42
C PHE A 767 -10.63 -41.56 10.99
N LYS A 768 -11.13 -41.81 9.79
CA LYS A 768 -11.27 -43.17 9.22
C LYS A 768 -9.92 -43.86 9.06
N ARG A 769 -8.89 -43.16 8.54
CA ARG A 769 -7.53 -43.72 8.44
C ARG A 769 -6.96 -44.19 9.78
N THR A 770 -7.29 -43.52 10.90
CA THR A 770 -6.88 -43.96 12.23
C THR A 770 -7.83 -44.98 12.85
N TRP A 771 -9.06 -45.08 12.34
CA TRP A 771 -10.12 -46.00 12.79
C TRP A 771 -10.06 -47.38 12.10
N ASP A 772 -9.86 -47.45 10.78
CA ASP A 772 -9.91 -48.69 9.98
C ASP A 772 -8.90 -49.78 10.44
N PRO A 773 -7.67 -49.44 10.90
CA PRO A 773 -6.75 -50.42 11.49
C PRO A 773 -7.25 -51.04 12.81
N CYS A 774 -8.23 -50.42 13.48
CA CYS A 774 -8.86 -50.96 14.69
C CYS A 774 -10.03 -51.91 14.39
N GLU A 775 -10.53 -51.97 13.15
CA GLU A 775 -11.61 -52.86 12.72
C GLU A 775 -11.09 -54.12 12.00
N SER A 776 -9.87 -54.10 11.46
CA SER A 776 -9.33 -55.13 10.54
C SER A 776 -8.43 -56.21 11.19
N THR A 777 -8.54 -56.48 12.50
CA THR A 777 -7.80 -57.59 13.14
C THR A 777 -8.66 -58.85 13.29
N GLU A 778 -8.84 -59.58 12.19
CA GLU A 778 -9.25 -61.00 12.18
C GLU A 778 -8.06 -61.86 12.66
N GLY A 779 -7.94 -62.06 13.97
CA GLY A 779 -6.95 -62.95 14.57
C GLY A 779 -7.24 -63.16 16.05
N HIS A 780 -7.55 -64.40 16.43
CA HIS A 780 -8.10 -64.86 17.72
C HIS A 780 -7.23 -64.65 18.99
N ALA A 781 -6.41 -63.60 19.08
CA ALA A 781 -5.70 -63.26 20.32
C ALA A 781 -5.77 -61.75 20.61
N LYS A 782 -6.43 -61.42 21.75
CA LYS A 782 -6.53 -60.11 22.46
C LYS A 782 -7.83 -59.30 22.25
N MET A 783 -8.95 -59.81 22.78
CA MET A 783 -10.20 -59.06 22.93
C MET A 783 -10.10 -57.84 23.88
N GLU A 784 -9.19 -57.85 24.86
CA GLU A 784 -9.01 -56.72 25.80
C GLU A 784 -8.26 -55.51 25.20
N ASN A 785 -7.43 -55.72 24.17
CA ASN A 785 -6.67 -54.64 23.53
C ASN A 785 -7.50 -53.83 22.52
N SER A 786 -8.63 -54.37 22.04
CA SER A 786 -9.51 -53.72 21.04
C SER A 786 -10.29 -52.53 21.63
N ALA A 787 -10.79 -52.66 22.86
CA ALA A 787 -11.53 -51.58 23.53
C ALA A 787 -10.60 -50.43 23.96
N THR A 788 -9.39 -50.75 24.39
CA THR A 788 -8.35 -49.78 24.74
C THR A 788 -7.82 -49.06 23.50
N THR A 789 -7.57 -49.74 22.38
CA THR A 789 -7.18 -49.08 21.12
C THR A 789 -8.29 -48.19 20.59
N LYS A 790 -9.56 -48.62 20.63
CA LYS A 790 -10.71 -47.78 20.28
C LYS A 790 -10.81 -46.54 21.16
N ASN A 791 -10.63 -46.67 22.47
CA ASN A 791 -10.59 -45.53 23.39
C ASN A 791 -9.42 -44.58 23.10
N ILE A 792 -8.25 -45.09 22.74
CA ILE A 792 -7.08 -44.28 22.34
C ILE A 792 -7.36 -43.52 21.04
N VAL A 793 -7.95 -44.17 20.03
CA VAL A 793 -8.32 -43.53 18.76
C VAL A 793 -9.41 -42.46 18.97
N LEU A 794 -10.41 -42.74 19.81
CA LEU A 794 -11.39 -41.75 20.23
C LEU A 794 -10.75 -40.61 21.04
N GLN A 795 -9.68 -40.86 21.78
CA GLN A 795 -8.90 -39.81 22.46
C GLN A 795 -8.10 -38.93 21.51
N LEU A 796 -7.44 -39.52 20.51
CA LEU A 796 -6.62 -38.82 19.53
C LEU A 796 -7.47 -37.98 18.57
N SER A 797 -8.48 -38.61 17.96
CA SER A 797 -9.20 -38.03 16.82
C SER A 797 -10.66 -37.73 17.13
N GLY A 798 -11.28 -38.37 18.13
CA GLY A 798 -12.70 -38.23 18.41
C GLY A 798 -13.15 -36.81 18.81
N ALA A 799 -14.41 -36.51 18.51
CA ALA A 799 -15.10 -35.29 18.90
C ALA A 799 -16.46 -35.64 19.52
N THR A 800 -16.94 -34.79 20.41
CA THR A 800 -18.27 -34.94 21.01
C THR A 800 -19.32 -34.23 20.16
N ALA A 801 -20.58 -34.65 20.24
CA ALA A 801 -21.69 -33.99 19.54
C ALA A 801 -21.74 -32.49 19.86
N ARG A 802 -21.59 -32.14 21.14
CA ARG A 802 -21.59 -30.75 21.60
C ARG A 802 -20.44 -29.92 21.02
N GLN A 803 -19.24 -30.49 20.89
CA GLN A 803 -18.10 -29.79 20.28
C GLN A 803 -18.35 -29.48 18.81
N LEU A 804 -18.96 -30.41 18.07
CA LEU A 804 -19.32 -30.21 16.66
C LEU A 804 -20.43 -29.17 16.50
N GLU A 805 -21.47 -29.20 17.33
CA GLU A 805 -22.52 -28.17 17.34
C GLU A 805 -21.93 -26.79 17.59
N VAL A 806 -21.16 -26.62 18.67
CA VAL A 806 -20.54 -25.34 19.03
C VAL A 806 -19.59 -24.87 17.94
N PHE A 807 -18.83 -25.78 17.32
CA PHE A 807 -17.97 -25.45 16.19
C PHE A 807 -18.76 -24.90 15.01
N LEU A 808 -19.81 -25.61 14.57
CA LEU A 808 -20.64 -25.21 13.44
C LEU A 808 -21.35 -23.88 13.69
N ASP A 809 -21.96 -23.71 14.87
CA ASP A 809 -22.64 -22.47 15.24
C ASP A 809 -21.65 -21.29 15.35
N THR A 810 -20.45 -21.53 15.87
CA THR A 810 -19.37 -20.51 15.91
C THR A 810 -18.93 -20.13 14.50
N CYS A 811 -18.78 -21.10 13.58
CA CYS A 811 -18.43 -20.84 12.19
C CYS A 811 -19.49 -19.98 11.49
N ILE A 812 -20.77 -20.30 11.67
CA ILE A 812 -21.88 -19.51 11.08
C ILE A 812 -21.88 -18.09 11.65
N SER A 813 -21.92 -17.96 12.98
CA SER A 813 -21.98 -16.66 13.65
C SER A 813 -20.80 -15.76 13.25
N ARG A 814 -19.58 -16.31 13.20
CA ARG A 814 -18.38 -15.56 12.76
C ARG A 814 -18.38 -15.23 11.29
N TYR A 815 -18.99 -16.03 10.44
CA TYR A 815 -19.10 -15.70 9.02
C TYR A 815 -20.01 -14.48 8.83
N HIS A 816 -21.17 -14.45 9.49
CA HIS A 816 -22.07 -13.30 9.44
C HIS A 816 -21.46 -12.02 10.00
N SER A 817 -20.70 -12.09 11.10
CA SER A 817 -20.05 -10.91 11.69
C SER A 817 -18.90 -10.34 10.84
N LYS A 818 -18.51 -10.99 9.75
CA LYS A 818 -17.42 -10.58 8.86
C LYS A 818 -17.90 -9.99 7.54
N LYS A 819 -19.21 -9.96 7.33
CA LYS A 819 -19.80 -9.24 6.21
C LYS A 819 -19.50 -7.76 6.37
N ILE A 820 -19.30 -7.09 5.24
CA ILE A 820 -19.06 -5.66 5.24
C ILE A 820 -20.31 -4.91 5.69
N GLU A 821 -20.11 -3.89 6.53
CA GLU A 821 -21.21 -3.05 7.01
C GLU A 821 -21.63 -2.05 5.92
N ALA A 822 -22.95 -1.84 5.77
CA ALA A 822 -23.49 -0.81 4.89
C ALA A 822 -23.05 0.59 5.37
N GLY A 823 -22.79 1.49 4.42
CA GLY A 823 -22.25 2.82 4.67
C GLY A 823 -20.72 2.88 4.70
N THR A 824 -20.02 1.74 4.70
CA THR A 824 -18.55 1.71 4.69
C THR A 824 -18.00 2.38 3.44
N ALA A 825 -17.14 3.38 3.62
CA ALA A 825 -16.46 4.12 2.55
C ALA A 825 -15.31 3.30 1.92
N ILE A 826 -15.66 2.20 1.24
CA ILE A 826 -14.72 1.21 0.70
C ILE A 826 -13.74 1.80 -0.32
N GLY A 827 -14.14 2.85 -1.05
CA GLY A 827 -13.29 3.45 -2.08
C GLY A 827 -12.13 4.22 -1.50
N ALA A 828 -12.36 4.99 -0.42
CA ALA A 828 -11.30 5.66 0.31
C ALA A 828 -10.33 4.65 0.96
N ILE A 829 -10.87 3.56 1.52
CA ILE A 829 -10.06 2.48 2.12
C ILE A 829 -9.21 1.77 1.06
N GLY A 830 -9.80 1.41 -0.08
CA GLY A 830 -9.11 0.75 -1.19
C GLY A 830 -8.03 1.65 -1.79
N ALA A 831 -8.33 2.94 -1.98
CA ALA A 831 -7.37 3.93 -2.48
C ALA A 831 -6.12 4.03 -1.58
N GLN A 832 -6.32 4.11 -0.26
CA GLN A 832 -5.23 4.16 0.72
C GLN A 832 -4.46 2.84 0.77
N SER A 833 -5.16 1.71 0.73
CA SER A 833 -4.56 0.37 0.80
C SER A 833 -3.65 0.05 -0.39
N ILE A 834 -3.94 0.63 -1.57
CA ILE A 834 -3.08 0.54 -2.77
C ILE A 834 -1.99 1.62 -2.76
N GLY A 835 -2.30 2.81 -2.25
CA GLY A 835 -1.39 3.96 -2.21
C GLY A 835 -0.26 3.85 -1.18
N GLU A 836 -0.53 3.35 0.02
CA GLU A 836 0.43 3.23 1.14
C GLU A 836 1.62 2.32 0.80
N PRO A 837 1.45 1.11 0.23
CA PRO A 837 2.55 0.28 -0.25
C PRO A 837 3.43 0.97 -1.31
N GLY A 838 2.87 1.94 -2.03
CA GLY A 838 3.59 2.76 -3.00
C GLY A 838 4.84 3.40 -2.43
N THR A 839 4.81 3.90 -1.19
CA THR A 839 5.97 4.52 -0.54
C THR A 839 7.06 3.51 -0.22
N GLN A 840 6.69 2.26 0.12
CA GLN A 840 7.61 1.19 0.49
C GLN A 840 8.31 0.55 -0.72
N MET A 841 7.61 0.43 -1.87
CA MET A 841 8.19 -0.14 -3.10
C MET A 841 9.34 0.67 -3.68
N THR A 842 9.42 1.96 -3.35
CA THR A 842 10.42 2.89 -3.88
C THR A 842 11.85 2.43 -3.64
N LEU A 843 12.10 1.70 -2.54
CA LEU A 843 13.43 1.31 -2.09
C LEU A 843 13.95 -0.01 -2.69
N LYS A 844 13.10 -0.79 -3.38
CA LYS A 844 13.44 -2.16 -3.85
C LYS A 844 13.28 -2.36 -5.36
N THR A 845 13.38 -1.30 -6.17
CA THR A 845 13.03 -1.34 -7.61
C THR A 845 13.97 -2.18 -8.49
N PHE A 846 15.15 -2.57 -8.01
CA PHE A 846 16.16 -3.28 -8.82
C PHE A 846 16.23 -4.79 -8.48
N HIS A 847 15.13 -5.51 -8.72
CA HIS A 847 15.16 -6.96 -8.78
C HIS A 847 14.99 -7.39 -10.24
N PHE A 848 16.03 -8.00 -10.81
CA PHE A 848 15.91 -8.66 -12.11
C PHE A 848 15.01 -9.88 -11.94
N ALA A 849 14.01 -10.01 -12.81
CA ALA A 849 13.01 -11.07 -12.73
C ALA A 849 13.59 -12.42 -13.15
N GLY A 850 14.48 -13.03 -12.34
CA GLY A 850 14.99 -14.41 -12.48
C GLY A 850 15.69 -14.79 -13.81
N VAL A 851 15.64 -13.92 -14.81
CA VAL A 851 16.15 -14.06 -16.16
C VAL A 851 16.94 -12.79 -16.43
N ALA A 852 18.27 -12.91 -16.48
CA ALA A 852 19.20 -11.78 -16.53
C ALA A 852 19.00 -10.83 -17.74
N SER A 853 18.25 -11.26 -18.76
CA SER A 853 18.15 -10.56 -20.04
C SER A 853 16.92 -9.65 -20.22
N MET A 854 15.89 -9.71 -19.36
CA MET A 854 14.67 -8.90 -19.50
C MET A 854 14.45 -7.97 -18.31
N ASN A 855 14.65 -6.68 -18.53
CA ASN A 855 14.35 -5.64 -17.55
C ASN A 855 12.83 -5.41 -17.54
N VAL A 856 12.12 -6.00 -16.59
CA VAL A 856 10.70 -5.70 -16.39
C VAL A 856 10.59 -4.44 -15.53
N THR A 857 9.80 -3.46 -15.96
CA THR A 857 9.46 -2.33 -15.08
C THR A 857 8.61 -2.83 -13.91
N LEU A 858 9.14 -2.74 -12.69
CA LEU A 858 8.48 -3.10 -11.44
C LEU A 858 8.34 -1.90 -10.50
N GLY A 859 7.62 -2.09 -9.39
CA GLY A 859 7.40 -1.08 -8.36
C GLY A 859 6.49 0.07 -8.79
N VAL A 860 6.77 1.27 -8.25
CA VAL A 860 5.93 2.47 -8.46
C VAL A 860 5.75 2.88 -9.93
N PRO A 861 6.79 2.85 -10.79
CA PRO A 861 6.62 3.17 -12.21
C PRO A 861 5.58 2.27 -12.89
N ARG A 862 5.58 0.97 -12.58
CA ARG A 862 4.64 0.01 -13.16
C ARG A 862 3.22 0.24 -12.69
N ILE A 863 3.03 0.45 -11.39
CA ILE A 863 1.71 0.80 -10.82
C ILE A 863 1.19 2.11 -11.44
N LYS A 864 2.06 3.09 -11.69
CA LYS A 864 1.72 4.34 -12.38
C LYS A 864 1.29 4.10 -13.83
N GLU A 865 1.95 3.21 -14.58
CA GLU A 865 1.52 2.84 -15.94
C GLU A 865 0.12 2.23 -15.96
N ILE A 866 -0.13 1.28 -15.05
CA ILE A 866 -1.41 0.57 -14.90
C ILE A 866 -2.52 1.58 -14.56
N ILE A 867 -2.35 2.34 -13.47
CA ILE A 867 -3.34 3.32 -12.99
C ILE A 867 -3.60 4.42 -14.03
N ASN A 868 -2.59 4.82 -14.80
CA ASN A 868 -2.76 5.83 -15.85
C ASN A 868 -3.51 5.30 -17.07
N GLY A 869 -3.67 3.98 -17.24
CA GLY A 869 -4.14 3.40 -18.50
C GLY A 869 -3.24 3.84 -19.65
N ALA A 870 -1.93 3.65 -19.52
CA ALA A 870 -0.97 4.15 -20.50
C ALA A 870 -1.09 3.41 -21.86
N LYS A 871 -1.30 4.16 -22.95
CA LYS A 871 -1.36 3.62 -24.33
C LYS A 871 -0.05 3.03 -24.83
N LYS A 872 1.07 3.44 -24.23
CA LYS A 872 2.42 2.94 -24.51
C LYS A 872 3.09 2.71 -23.17
N ILE A 873 3.56 1.49 -22.95
CA ILE A 873 4.32 1.09 -21.76
C ILE A 873 5.79 0.92 -22.12
N SER A 874 6.67 1.07 -21.14
CA SER A 874 8.12 0.98 -21.38
C SER A 874 8.58 -0.42 -21.74
N THR A 875 8.00 -1.47 -21.13
CA THR A 875 8.44 -2.86 -21.33
C THR A 875 7.24 -3.78 -21.58
N PRO A 876 6.67 -3.79 -22.81
CA PRO A 876 5.56 -4.67 -23.15
C PRO A 876 6.06 -6.10 -23.33
N ILE A 877 5.48 -7.03 -22.58
CA ILE A 877 5.86 -8.45 -22.57
C ILE A 877 4.61 -9.31 -22.76
N ILE A 878 4.68 -10.20 -23.75
CA ILE A 878 3.71 -11.24 -24.02
C ILE A 878 4.33 -12.58 -23.59
N THR A 879 3.71 -13.25 -22.64
CA THR A 879 4.07 -14.61 -22.23
C THR A 879 3.26 -15.59 -23.07
N ALA A 880 3.90 -16.13 -24.12
CA ALA A 880 3.32 -17.10 -25.02
C ALA A 880 3.63 -18.53 -24.55
N ILE A 881 2.58 -19.31 -24.34
CA ILE A 881 2.68 -20.73 -24.00
C ILE A 881 2.72 -21.52 -25.30
N LEU A 882 3.60 -22.51 -25.37
CA LEU A 882 3.75 -23.37 -26.54
C LEU A 882 2.77 -24.54 -26.45
N GLU A 883 2.23 -24.98 -27.59
CA GLU A 883 1.42 -26.22 -27.63
C GLU A 883 2.26 -27.45 -27.27
N CYS A 884 3.52 -27.47 -27.71
CA CYS A 884 4.51 -28.49 -27.38
C CYS A 884 5.66 -27.85 -26.58
N ASP A 885 5.59 -27.95 -25.25
CA ASP A 885 6.52 -27.31 -24.30
C ASP A 885 7.76 -28.16 -23.96
N ASN A 886 7.83 -29.42 -24.41
CA ASN A 886 8.92 -30.35 -24.08
C ASN A 886 10.15 -30.24 -25.01
N ASN A 887 10.02 -29.62 -26.19
CA ASN A 887 11.08 -29.62 -27.21
C ASN A 887 11.62 -28.21 -27.51
N VAL A 888 12.93 -28.02 -27.32
CA VAL A 888 13.62 -26.75 -27.61
C VAL A 888 13.58 -26.40 -29.09
N ASN A 889 13.67 -27.39 -30.00
CA ASN A 889 13.67 -27.13 -31.44
C ASN A 889 12.32 -26.57 -31.89
N PHE A 890 11.22 -27.09 -31.32
CA PHE A 890 9.89 -26.54 -31.55
C PHE A 890 9.80 -25.09 -31.06
N ALA A 891 10.28 -24.82 -29.84
CA ALA A 891 10.34 -23.46 -29.30
C ALA A 891 11.15 -22.50 -30.19
N ARG A 892 12.24 -22.97 -30.81
CA ARG A 892 13.05 -22.18 -31.76
C ARG A 892 12.29 -21.87 -33.06
N ILE A 893 11.55 -22.83 -33.61
CA ILE A 893 10.74 -22.62 -34.82
C ILE A 893 9.66 -21.58 -34.55
N VAL A 894 8.91 -21.72 -33.46
CA VAL A 894 7.85 -20.78 -33.07
C VAL A 894 8.45 -19.40 -32.79
N ARG A 895 9.60 -19.33 -32.10
CA ARG A 895 10.36 -18.07 -31.91
C ARG A 895 10.68 -17.39 -33.24
N GLY A 896 11.22 -18.11 -34.22
CA GLY A 896 11.57 -17.56 -35.53
C GLY A 896 10.37 -17.08 -36.37
N ARG A 897 9.17 -17.58 -36.07
CA ARG A 897 7.90 -17.11 -36.68
C ARG A 897 7.39 -15.80 -36.06
N ILE A 898 7.70 -15.56 -34.78
CA ILE A 898 7.21 -14.40 -34.02
C ILE A 898 8.20 -13.24 -34.09
N GLU A 899 9.49 -13.52 -33.87
CA GLU A 899 10.57 -12.52 -33.82
C GLU A 899 10.70 -11.78 -35.16
N LYS A 900 10.81 -10.45 -35.10
CA LYS A 900 10.93 -9.61 -36.29
C LYS A 900 12.29 -9.81 -36.95
N ILE A 901 12.27 -10.29 -38.18
CA ILE A 901 13.48 -10.52 -38.98
C ILE A 901 13.50 -9.55 -40.15
N SER A 902 14.53 -8.70 -40.18
CA SER A 902 14.75 -7.77 -41.29
C SER A 902 15.63 -8.38 -42.37
N LEU A 903 15.46 -7.95 -43.62
CA LEU A 903 16.25 -8.46 -44.74
C LEU A 903 17.76 -8.28 -44.53
N GLY A 904 18.18 -7.20 -43.86
CA GLY A 904 19.58 -6.98 -43.51
C GLY A 904 20.20 -8.05 -42.60
N GLN A 905 19.40 -8.75 -41.78
CA GLN A 905 19.89 -9.82 -40.90
C GLN A 905 20.07 -11.16 -41.64
N VAL A 906 19.36 -11.33 -42.76
CA VAL A 906 19.32 -12.59 -43.53
C VAL A 906 20.13 -12.49 -44.83
N ALA A 907 20.41 -11.27 -45.31
CA ALA A 907 21.19 -11.05 -46.51
C ALA A 907 22.68 -11.14 -46.23
N LYS A 908 23.38 -12.00 -46.98
CA LYS A 908 24.85 -12.06 -47.01
C LYS A 908 25.44 -10.76 -47.58
N SER A 909 24.81 -10.19 -48.60
CA SER A 909 25.18 -8.87 -49.13
C SER A 909 24.04 -8.22 -49.92
N ILE A 910 23.97 -6.89 -49.85
CA ILE A 910 23.10 -6.04 -50.68
C ILE A 910 24.04 -5.11 -51.45
N LYS A 911 24.19 -5.33 -52.75
CA LYS A 911 25.15 -4.59 -53.59
C LYS A 911 24.45 -3.84 -54.71
N THR A 912 24.86 -2.61 -54.94
CA THR A 912 24.47 -1.85 -56.12
C THR A 912 25.39 -2.24 -57.27
N VAL A 913 24.83 -2.80 -58.34
CA VAL A 913 25.58 -3.19 -59.53
C VAL A 913 25.23 -2.19 -60.63
N MET A 914 26.24 -1.47 -61.12
CA MET A 914 26.09 -0.53 -62.23
C MET A 914 26.95 -1.02 -63.40
N THR A 915 26.30 -1.47 -64.46
CA THR A 915 26.93 -1.81 -65.74
C THR A 915 26.58 -0.75 -66.78
N SER A 916 27.24 -0.77 -67.94
CA SER A 916 26.95 0.16 -69.04
C SER A 916 25.52 0.09 -69.56
N ARG A 917 24.79 -1.01 -69.28
CA ARG A 917 23.42 -1.27 -69.76
C ARG A 917 22.36 -1.28 -68.66
N VAL A 918 22.70 -1.65 -67.42
CA VAL A 918 21.73 -1.83 -66.33
C VAL A 918 22.32 -1.36 -65.01
N ALA A 919 21.54 -0.62 -64.23
CA ALA A 919 21.81 -0.33 -62.83
C ALA A 919 20.76 -0.99 -61.96
N SER A 920 21.16 -1.91 -61.08
CA SER A 920 20.26 -2.71 -60.25
C SER A 920 20.81 -2.88 -58.83
N VAL A 921 19.94 -3.25 -57.89
CA VAL A 921 20.33 -3.69 -56.55
C VAL A 921 20.23 -5.21 -56.50
N VAL A 922 21.35 -5.90 -56.29
CA VAL A 922 21.41 -7.36 -56.17
C VAL A 922 21.51 -7.73 -54.70
N ILE A 923 20.59 -8.58 -54.25
CA ILE A 923 20.52 -9.11 -52.89
C ILE A 923 20.87 -10.60 -52.94
N THR A 924 21.83 -11.01 -52.12
CA THR A 924 22.22 -12.41 -51.93
C THR A 924 21.88 -12.83 -50.50
N LEU A 925 21.06 -13.87 -50.34
CA LEU A 925 20.64 -14.43 -49.05
C LEU A 925 21.70 -15.37 -48.47
N ASP A 926 21.80 -15.41 -47.15
CA ASP A 926 22.69 -16.30 -46.40
C ASP A 926 21.95 -17.58 -45.98
N MET A 927 21.98 -18.61 -46.83
CA MET A 927 21.19 -19.82 -46.62
C MET A 927 21.67 -20.67 -45.43
N GLU A 928 22.96 -20.61 -45.09
CA GLU A 928 23.51 -21.32 -43.91
C GLU A 928 22.87 -20.76 -42.63
N ARG A 929 22.86 -19.43 -42.49
CA ARG A 929 22.25 -18.74 -41.34
C ARG A 929 20.73 -18.95 -41.26
N ILE A 930 20.05 -19.01 -42.40
CA ILE A 930 18.61 -19.29 -42.48
C ILE A 930 18.29 -20.70 -41.97
N GLN A 931 19.07 -21.70 -42.40
CA GLN A 931 18.88 -23.10 -42.02
C GLN A 931 19.19 -23.33 -40.53
N ASP A 932 20.29 -22.75 -40.01
CA ASP A 932 20.66 -22.83 -38.59
C ASP A 932 19.58 -22.22 -37.67
N ALA A 933 18.97 -21.13 -38.13
CA ALA A 933 17.89 -20.46 -37.41
C ALA A 933 16.51 -21.14 -37.59
N LEU A 934 16.43 -22.22 -38.38
CA LEU A 934 15.19 -22.94 -38.72
C LEU A 934 14.12 -22.02 -39.36
N LEU A 935 14.58 -21.05 -40.16
CA LEU A 935 13.72 -20.10 -40.84
C LEU A 935 13.36 -20.60 -42.24
N SER A 936 12.06 -20.73 -42.55
CA SER A 936 11.61 -21.02 -43.91
C SER A 936 11.51 -19.73 -44.75
N ILE A 937 12.67 -19.22 -45.21
CA ILE A 937 12.80 -18.00 -46.01
C ILE A 937 13.58 -18.31 -47.31
N ASP A 938 12.94 -18.03 -48.45
CA ASP A 938 13.55 -18.12 -49.79
C ASP A 938 13.48 -16.77 -50.53
N ALA A 939 14.20 -16.63 -51.65
CA ALA A 939 14.14 -15.43 -52.49
C ALA A 939 12.72 -15.06 -52.94
N ASN A 940 11.82 -16.05 -53.11
CA ASN A 940 10.41 -15.82 -53.43
C ASN A 940 9.65 -15.17 -52.26
N VAL A 941 9.88 -15.63 -51.03
CA VAL A 941 9.29 -15.04 -49.82
C VAL A 941 9.75 -13.61 -49.63
N VAL A 942 11.04 -13.35 -49.89
CA VAL A 942 11.61 -11.99 -49.84
C VAL A 942 10.98 -11.09 -50.91
N ARG A 943 10.83 -11.58 -52.14
CA ARG A 943 10.14 -10.83 -53.22
C ARG A 943 8.73 -10.44 -52.79
N ASP A 944 7.96 -11.39 -52.28
CA ASP A 944 6.57 -11.14 -51.89
C ASP A 944 6.48 -10.16 -50.71
N SER A 945 7.42 -10.25 -49.76
CA SER A 945 7.56 -9.30 -48.64
C SER A 945 7.88 -7.87 -49.10
N ILE A 946 8.72 -7.72 -50.12
CA ILE A 946 9.05 -6.41 -50.70
C ILE A 946 7.81 -5.81 -51.37
N LEU A 947 7.04 -6.61 -52.13
CA LEU A 947 5.84 -6.16 -52.83
C LEU A 947 4.71 -5.76 -51.87
N GLN A 948 4.58 -6.45 -50.73
CA GLN A 948 3.60 -6.12 -49.69
C GLN A 948 3.96 -4.85 -48.91
N THR A 949 5.17 -4.31 -49.05
CA THR A 949 5.62 -3.14 -48.30
C THR A 949 5.11 -1.84 -48.95
N PRO A 950 4.15 -1.10 -48.34
CA PRO A 950 3.45 -0.01 -49.01
C PRO A 950 4.31 1.24 -49.28
N ARG A 951 5.45 1.38 -48.60
CA ARG A 951 6.36 2.52 -48.80
C ARG A 951 7.19 2.41 -50.08
N ILE A 952 7.27 1.21 -50.67
CA ILE A 952 8.16 0.93 -51.79
C ILE A 952 7.26 0.76 -53.02
N LYS A 953 7.26 1.76 -53.91
CA LYS A 953 6.46 1.76 -55.15
C LYS A 953 7.04 0.81 -56.22
N LEU A 954 7.51 -0.38 -55.83
CA LEU A 954 8.01 -1.39 -56.75
C LEU A 954 6.85 -2.29 -57.21
N LYS A 955 6.75 -2.52 -58.51
CA LYS A 955 5.83 -3.49 -59.13
C LYS A 955 6.54 -4.83 -59.31
N LYS A 956 5.79 -5.90 -59.56
CA LYS A 956 6.34 -7.25 -59.86
C LYS A 956 7.40 -7.21 -60.97
N GLU A 957 7.23 -6.34 -61.97
CA GLU A 957 8.15 -6.16 -63.10
C GLU A 957 9.56 -5.68 -62.70
N HIS A 958 9.66 -4.99 -61.56
CA HIS A 958 10.91 -4.41 -61.07
C HIS A 958 11.75 -5.39 -60.25
N ILE A 959 11.25 -6.59 -59.92
CA ILE A 959 11.96 -7.57 -59.08
C ILE A 959 12.12 -8.87 -59.85
N ARG A 960 13.35 -9.22 -60.19
CA ARG A 960 13.71 -10.49 -60.84
C ARG A 960 14.35 -11.42 -59.83
N VAL A 961 13.78 -12.61 -59.67
CA VAL A 961 14.41 -13.69 -58.88
C VAL A 961 15.35 -14.43 -59.82
N LEU A 962 16.65 -14.37 -59.54
CA LEU A 962 17.68 -15.02 -60.36
C LEU A 962 17.87 -16.48 -59.93
N ASP A 963 17.82 -16.73 -58.62
CA ASP A 963 18.06 -18.03 -57.99
C ASP A 963 17.34 -18.09 -56.63
N PHE A 964 17.24 -19.27 -56.01
CA PHE A 964 16.62 -19.45 -54.68
C PHE A 964 17.28 -18.57 -53.59
N LYS A 965 18.56 -18.21 -53.80
CA LYS A 965 19.37 -17.35 -52.92
C LYS A 965 19.60 -15.93 -53.43
N LYS A 966 19.20 -15.59 -54.67
CA LYS A 966 19.54 -14.29 -55.30
C LYS A 966 18.35 -13.63 -55.96
N LEU A 967 18.22 -12.33 -55.70
CA LEU A 967 17.21 -11.47 -56.28
C LEU A 967 17.83 -10.16 -56.75
N GLU A 968 17.34 -9.66 -57.88
CA GLU A 968 17.76 -8.44 -58.54
C GLU A 968 16.59 -7.46 -58.61
N ILE A 969 16.81 -6.23 -58.17
CA ILE A 969 15.80 -5.17 -58.15
C ILE A 969 16.22 -4.06 -59.11
N LEU A 970 15.33 -3.78 -60.06
CA LEU A 970 15.48 -2.75 -61.08
C LEU A 970 14.80 -1.45 -60.59
N PRO A 971 15.47 -0.29 -60.69
CA PRO A 971 14.86 1.00 -60.36
C PRO A 971 13.80 1.38 -61.40
N TYR A 972 12.73 2.05 -60.97
CA TYR A 972 11.66 2.54 -61.87
C TYR A 972 11.95 3.93 -62.47
N GLU A 973 12.98 4.63 -61.97
CA GLU A 973 13.28 6.03 -62.30
C GLU A 973 14.17 6.12 -63.55
N SER A 974 13.72 6.85 -64.59
CA SER A 974 14.46 7.01 -65.86
C SER A 974 15.51 8.12 -65.84
N ASN A 975 15.46 9.03 -64.86
CA ASN A 975 16.35 10.20 -64.77
C ASN A 975 17.77 9.82 -64.30
N ARG A 976 18.76 9.96 -65.20
CA ARG A 976 20.16 9.55 -65.01
C ARG A 976 20.86 10.24 -63.82
N SER A 977 20.49 11.48 -63.49
CA SER A 977 21.04 12.24 -62.36
C SER A 977 20.46 11.83 -60.99
N LYS A 978 19.22 11.34 -60.95
CA LYS A 978 18.54 10.90 -59.72
C LYS A 978 18.69 9.40 -59.46
N LEU A 979 19.07 8.62 -60.48
CA LEU A 979 19.20 7.16 -60.44
C LEU A 979 20.13 6.67 -59.33
N TYR A 980 21.31 7.27 -59.18
CA TYR A 980 22.28 6.88 -58.15
C TYR A 980 21.75 7.11 -56.74
N HIS A 981 21.16 8.29 -56.48
CA HIS A 981 20.54 8.60 -55.19
C HIS A 981 19.35 7.68 -54.89
N HIS A 982 18.58 7.31 -55.91
CA HIS A 982 17.46 6.38 -55.76
C HIS A 982 17.93 4.95 -55.46
N LEU A 983 18.99 4.47 -56.10
CA LEU A 983 19.58 3.16 -55.82
C LEU A 983 20.18 3.09 -54.40
N GLN A 984 20.84 4.15 -53.95
CA GLN A 984 21.34 4.26 -52.57
C GLN A 984 20.18 4.29 -51.56
N PHE A 985 19.11 5.01 -51.88
CA PHE A 985 17.89 5.03 -51.08
C PHE A 985 17.23 3.64 -51.00
N LEU A 986 17.10 2.95 -52.14
CA LEU A 986 16.57 1.59 -52.20
C LEU A 986 17.44 0.62 -51.40
N ALA A 987 18.76 0.63 -51.58
CA ALA A 987 19.67 -0.24 -50.83
C ALA A 987 19.53 -0.04 -49.30
N LYS A 988 19.41 1.21 -48.84
CA LYS A 988 19.22 1.53 -47.41
C LYS A 988 17.81 1.17 -46.91
N MET A 989 16.78 1.32 -47.73
CA MET A 989 15.42 0.92 -47.38
C MET A 989 15.25 -0.60 -47.33
N LEU A 990 15.82 -1.32 -48.29
CA LEU A 990 15.73 -2.77 -48.42
C LEU A 990 16.27 -3.48 -47.18
N GLN A 991 17.31 -2.95 -46.53
CA GLN A 991 17.85 -3.49 -45.27
C GLN A 991 16.81 -3.59 -44.14
N ASN A 992 15.84 -2.66 -44.10
CA ASN A 992 14.86 -2.55 -43.03
C ASN A 992 13.52 -3.24 -43.33
N ILE A 993 13.37 -3.86 -44.51
CA ILE A 993 12.15 -4.58 -44.87
C ILE A 993 12.00 -5.82 -43.99
N LEU A 994 10.78 -6.03 -43.51
CA LEU A 994 10.42 -7.20 -42.72
C LEU A 994 10.18 -8.37 -43.68
N VAL A 995 10.91 -9.46 -43.49
CA VAL A 995 10.80 -10.68 -44.31
C VAL A 995 9.92 -11.72 -43.61
N LYS A 996 10.04 -11.84 -42.30
CA LYS A 996 9.25 -12.75 -41.47
C LYS A 996 9.14 -12.18 -40.04
N GLY A 997 8.13 -12.62 -39.29
CA GLY A 997 7.88 -12.14 -37.94
C GLY A 997 6.79 -11.08 -37.82
N ILE A 998 6.50 -10.67 -36.59
CA ILE A 998 5.50 -9.65 -36.27
C ILE A 998 6.20 -8.30 -36.16
N LYS A 999 5.70 -7.28 -36.88
CA LYS A 999 6.34 -5.95 -36.99
C LYS A 999 6.55 -5.24 -35.65
N THR A 1000 5.63 -5.46 -34.71
CA THR A 1000 5.57 -4.82 -33.39
C THR A 1000 6.37 -5.57 -32.31
N VAL A 1001 6.87 -6.77 -32.62
CA VAL A 1001 7.75 -7.54 -31.75
C VAL A 1001 9.20 -7.14 -32.02
N GLU A 1002 9.95 -6.85 -30.97
CA GLU A 1002 11.38 -6.52 -31.07
C GLU A 1002 12.25 -7.76 -30.91
N ARG A 1003 11.95 -8.58 -29.90
CA ARG A 1003 12.71 -9.80 -29.58
C ARG A 1003 11.83 -10.85 -28.91
N ALA A 1004 12.23 -12.11 -28.99
CA ALA A 1004 11.61 -13.22 -28.28
C ALA A 1004 12.67 -14.10 -27.61
N VAL A 1005 12.46 -14.48 -26.35
CA VAL A 1005 13.39 -15.27 -25.55
C VAL A 1005 12.71 -16.54 -25.05
N ILE A 1006 13.43 -17.67 -25.13
CA ILE A 1006 12.96 -18.96 -24.61
C ILE A 1006 13.31 -19.01 -23.11
N SER A 1007 12.29 -19.17 -22.28
CA SER A 1007 12.43 -19.39 -20.84
C SER A 1007 12.11 -20.85 -20.51
N SER A 1008 12.95 -21.49 -19.71
CA SER A 1008 12.70 -22.84 -19.20
C SER A 1008 12.22 -22.79 -17.75
N GLU A 1009 11.03 -23.31 -17.48
CA GLU A 1009 10.54 -23.53 -16.13
C GLU A 1009 10.73 -24.99 -15.70
N LYS A 1010 11.12 -25.19 -14.44
CA LYS A 1010 11.13 -26.51 -13.81
C LYS A 1010 9.72 -26.80 -13.27
N ASP A 1011 9.14 -27.93 -13.65
CA ASP A 1011 7.80 -28.29 -13.18
C ASP A 1011 7.83 -28.69 -11.69
N LYS A 1012 7.04 -28.00 -10.86
CA LYS A 1012 7.07 -28.14 -9.38
C LYS A 1012 6.61 -29.51 -8.88
N LYS A 1013 5.96 -30.32 -9.73
CA LYS A 1013 5.36 -31.61 -9.35
C LYS A 1013 6.24 -32.82 -9.63
N THR A 1014 7.16 -32.75 -10.58
CA THR A 1014 7.90 -33.92 -11.06
C THR A 1014 9.42 -33.72 -11.07
N ASP A 1015 9.95 -32.52 -10.82
CA ASP A 1015 11.37 -32.14 -10.75
C ASP A 1015 12.27 -32.54 -11.95
N ILE A 1016 11.76 -33.29 -12.92
CA ILE A 1016 12.51 -33.95 -14.00
C ILE A 1016 12.18 -33.34 -15.39
N SER A 1017 10.94 -32.90 -15.64
CA SER A 1017 10.54 -32.34 -16.95
C SER A 1017 10.68 -30.80 -17.00
N LYS A 1018 11.49 -30.30 -17.94
CA LYS A 1018 11.61 -28.86 -18.25
C LYS A 1018 10.54 -28.45 -19.25
N LYS A 1019 9.73 -27.45 -18.91
CA LYS A 1019 8.75 -26.85 -19.83
C LYS A 1019 9.30 -25.55 -20.40
N TYR A 1020 9.18 -25.37 -21.71
CA TYR A 1020 9.61 -24.17 -22.40
C TYR A 1020 8.44 -23.24 -22.69
N LYS A 1021 8.62 -21.95 -22.38
CA LYS A 1021 7.69 -20.87 -22.74
C LYS A 1021 8.44 -19.76 -23.47
N LEU A 1022 7.71 -18.98 -24.27
CA LEU A 1022 8.27 -17.84 -24.98
C LEU A 1022 7.90 -16.53 -24.28
N LEU A 1023 8.91 -15.72 -23.98
CA LEU A 1023 8.75 -14.35 -23.53
C LEU A 1023 9.03 -13.42 -24.71
N VAL A 1024 7.99 -12.79 -25.22
CA VAL A 1024 8.04 -11.93 -26.40
C VAL A 1024 7.99 -10.48 -25.95
N GLU A 1025 9.03 -9.71 -26.28
CA GLU A 1025 9.11 -8.28 -26.00
C GLU A 1025 8.54 -7.50 -27.19
N GLY A 1026 7.45 -6.78 -26.93
CA GLY A 1026 6.72 -6.03 -27.94
C GLY A 1026 5.21 -6.08 -27.76
N THR A 1027 4.52 -5.49 -28.72
CA THR A 1027 3.05 -5.51 -28.82
C THR A 1027 2.64 -6.39 -30.00
N GLY A 1028 1.36 -6.70 -30.15
CA GLY A 1028 0.81 -7.55 -31.21
C GLY A 1028 0.24 -8.88 -30.72
N LEU A 1029 -0.47 -8.89 -29.59
CA LEU A 1029 -1.04 -10.09 -28.95
C LEU A 1029 -1.85 -10.94 -29.94
N LEU A 1030 -2.72 -10.31 -30.74
CA LEU A 1030 -3.54 -11.01 -31.75
C LEU A 1030 -2.67 -11.78 -32.74
N GLY A 1031 -1.56 -11.17 -33.19
CA GLY A 1031 -0.63 -11.80 -34.11
C GLY A 1031 0.07 -12.99 -33.46
N VAL A 1032 0.50 -12.86 -32.19
CA VAL A 1032 1.17 -13.93 -31.43
C VAL A 1032 0.21 -15.10 -31.19
N MET A 1033 -1.03 -14.82 -30.77
CA MET A 1033 -2.05 -15.86 -30.56
C MET A 1033 -2.44 -16.60 -31.85
N GLY A 1034 -2.39 -15.91 -32.99
CA GLY A 1034 -2.66 -16.50 -34.31
C GLY A 1034 -1.47 -17.28 -34.89
N THR A 1035 -0.30 -17.27 -34.26
CA THR A 1035 0.85 -18.04 -34.76
C THR A 1035 0.72 -19.52 -34.43
N GLU A 1036 0.88 -20.36 -35.46
CA GLU A 1036 0.84 -21.82 -35.31
C GLU A 1036 1.98 -22.29 -34.38
N GLY A 1037 1.61 -23.10 -33.38
CA GLY A 1037 2.49 -23.61 -32.32
C GLY A 1037 2.43 -22.84 -31.00
N VAL A 1038 1.66 -21.74 -30.93
CA VAL A 1038 1.35 -21.02 -29.70
C VAL A 1038 -0.04 -21.39 -29.22
N ASP A 1039 -0.17 -21.74 -27.93
CA ASP A 1039 -1.47 -21.90 -27.28
C ASP A 1039 -2.06 -20.51 -26.97
N GLY A 1040 -2.93 -20.05 -27.86
CA GLY A 1040 -3.63 -18.78 -27.71
C GLY A 1040 -4.53 -18.69 -26.48
N ARG A 1041 -4.99 -19.81 -25.89
CA ARG A 1041 -5.93 -19.79 -24.75
C ARG A 1041 -5.26 -19.37 -23.45
N ASN A 1042 -3.99 -19.74 -23.28
CA ASN A 1042 -3.23 -19.48 -22.06
C ASN A 1042 -2.20 -18.34 -22.23
N THR A 1043 -2.03 -17.80 -23.44
CA THR A 1043 -1.12 -16.68 -23.71
C THR A 1043 -1.60 -15.41 -23.02
N LYS A 1044 -0.69 -14.73 -22.30
CA LYS A 1044 -0.99 -13.50 -21.55
C LYS A 1044 -0.10 -12.34 -21.98
N THR A 1045 -0.58 -11.10 -21.84
CA THR A 1045 0.21 -9.88 -22.01
C THR A 1045 0.07 -8.97 -20.81
N ASN A 1046 1.09 -8.18 -20.55
CA ASN A 1046 1.07 -7.15 -19.51
C ASN A 1046 0.48 -5.81 -20.01
N HIS A 1047 0.16 -5.68 -21.31
CA HIS A 1047 -0.37 -4.44 -21.89
C HIS A 1047 -1.90 -4.38 -21.86
N ILE A 1048 -2.47 -3.72 -20.84
CA ILE A 1048 -3.93 -3.71 -20.56
C ILE A 1048 -4.78 -3.21 -21.73
N ILE A 1049 -4.41 -2.10 -22.39
CA ILE A 1049 -5.20 -1.54 -23.51
C ILE A 1049 -5.21 -2.48 -24.72
N GLU A 1050 -4.16 -3.28 -24.90
CA GLU A 1050 -4.09 -4.26 -25.97
C GLU A 1050 -5.00 -5.45 -25.66
N VAL A 1051 -5.05 -5.89 -24.39
CA VAL A 1051 -6.03 -6.88 -23.93
C VAL A 1051 -7.45 -6.40 -24.18
N GLN A 1052 -7.78 -5.15 -23.86
CA GLN A 1052 -9.10 -4.59 -24.13
C GLN A 1052 -9.47 -4.65 -25.62
N GLN A 1053 -8.52 -4.33 -26.51
CA GLN A 1053 -8.74 -4.33 -27.95
C GLN A 1053 -8.89 -5.73 -28.56
N THR A 1054 -8.27 -6.74 -27.95
CA THR A 1054 -8.19 -8.10 -28.50
C THR A 1054 -9.16 -9.09 -27.84
N LEU A 1055 -9.29 -9.06 -26.51
CA LEU A 1055 -10.07 -9.98 -25.70
C LEU A 1055 -11.29 -9.33 -25.02
N GLY A 1056 -11.40 -8.00 -25.04
CA GLY A 1056 -12.52 -7.26 -24.46
C GLY A 1056 -12.28 -6.77 -23.03
N ILE A 1057 -13.31 -6.14 -22.46
CA ILE A 1057 -13.19 -5.37 -21.22
C ILE A 1057 -13.00 -6.23 -19.96
N GLU A 1058 -13.64 -7.39 -19.87
CA GLU A 1058 -13.50 -8.31 -18.71
C GLU A 1058 -12.12 -8.96 -18.63
N ALA A 1059 -11.54 -9.29 -19.79
CA ALA A 1059 -10.15 -9.74 -19.85
C ALA A 1059 -9.19 -8.64 -19.40
N ALA A 1060 -9.45 -7.38 -19.80
CA ALA A 1060 -8.66 -6.23 -19.38
C ALA A 1060 -8.78 -5.97 -17.86
N ARG A 1061 -9.99 -6.11 -17.29
CA ARG A 1061 -10.24 -6.04 -15.84
C ARG A 1061 -9.39 -7.06 -15.08
N THR A 1062 -9.41 -8.32 -15.50
CA THR A 1062 -8.62 -9.39 -14.85
C THR A 1062 -7.12 -9.14 -14.99
N CYS A 1063 -6.67 -8.67 -16.15
CA CYS A 1063 -5.28 -8.27 -16.38
C CYS A 1063 -4.81 -7.17 -15.41
N ILE A 1064 -5.66 -6.17 -15.13
CA ILE A 1064 -5.35 -5.12 -14.13
C ILE A 1064 -5.12 -5.72 -12.74
N ILE A 1065 -5.98 -6.65 -12.32
CA ILE A 1065 -5.91 -7.29 -10.99
C ILE A 1065 -4.61 -8.13 -10.89
N ASP A 1066 -4.37 -9.00 -11.87
CA ASP A 1066 -3.19 -9.88 -11.92
C ASP A 1066 -1.87 -9.07 -11.92
N GLU A 1067 -1.80 -7.98 -12.70
CA GLU A 1067 -0.59 -7.15 -12.81
C GLU A 1067 -0.29 -6.34 -11.56
N ILE A 1068 -1.31 -5.79 -10.90
CA ILE A 1068 -1.13 -5.10 -9.61
C ILE A 1068 -0.71 -6.11 -8.55
N GLU A 1069 -1.36 -7.26 -8.49
CA GLU A 1069 -1.03 -8.32 -7.52
C GLU A 1069 0.41 -8.84 -7.72
N TYR A 1070 0.81 -9.10 -8.96
CA TYR A 1070 2.16 -9.53 -9.32
C TYR A 1070 3.21 -8.49 -8.89
N THR A 1071 2.96 -7.20 -9.19
CA THR A 1071 3.87 -6.11 -8.84
C THR A 1071 4.03 -6.01 -7.32
N MET A 1072 2.93 -6.07 -6.56
CA MET A 1072 2.95 -5.96 -5.09
C MET A 1072 3.59 -7.19 -4.42
N LYS A 1073 3.25 -8.40 -4.87
CA LYS A 1073 3.83 -9.66 -4.36
C LYS A 1073 5.33 -9.75 -4.60
N SER A 1074 5.83 -9.24 -5.74
CA SER A 1074 7.26 -9.25 -6.06
C SER A 1074 8.10 -8.48 -5.03
N HIS A 1075 7.51 -7.49 -4.35
CA HIS A 1075 8.14 -6.72 -3.28
C HIS A 1075 7.84 -7.26 -1.87
N GLY A 1076 7.19 -8.42 -1.76
CA GLY A 1076 6.83 -9.06 -0.49
C GLY A 1076 5.68 -8.38 0.25
N MET A 1077 4.84 -7.62 -0.46
CA MET A 1077 3.70 -6.92 0.12
C MET A 1077 2.41 -7.65 -0.21
N SER A 1078 1.55 -7.81 0.80
CA SER A 1078 0.22 -8.38 0.66
C SER A 1078 -0.84 -7.28 0.68
N ILE A 1079 -1.70 -7.26 -0.33
CA ILE A 1079 -2.93 -6.46 -0.36
C ILE A 1079 -4.08 -7.45 -0.57
N ASP A 1080 -5.18 -7.25 0.13
CA ASP A 1080 -6.38 -8.04 -0.10
C ASP A 1080 -6.93 -7.82 -1.52
N THR A 1081 -7.37 -8.89 -2.18
CA THR A 1081 -7.79 -8.85 -3.59
C THR A 1081 -8.99 -7.95 -3.82
N ARG A 1082 -9.88 -7.79 -2.81
CA ARG A 1082 -11.11 -6.99 -2.92
C ARG A 1082 -10.82 -5.52 -3.23
N HIS A 1083 -9.71 -4.97 -2.71
CA HIS A 1083 -9.29 -3.58 -3.01
C HIS A 1083 -8.84 -3.42 -4.46
N MET A 1084 -8.12 -4.42 -5.00
CA MET A 1084 -7.64 -4.41 -6.38
C MET A 1084 -8.80 -4.62 -7.37
N MET A 1085 -9.75 -5.51 -7.03
CA MET A 1085 -10.98 -5.72 -7.78
C MET A 1085 -11.78 -4.43 -7.89
N LEU A 1086 -12.01 -3.73 -6.77
CA LEU A 1086 -12.72 -2.46 -6.77
C LEU A 1086 -12.06 -1.42 -7.68
N LEU A 1087 -10.73 -1.29 -7.66
CA LEU A 1087 -10.02 -0.37 -8.56
C LEU A 1087 -10.21 -0.76 -10.02
N ALA A 1088 -10.08 -2.04 -10.35
CA ALA A 1088 -10.26 -2.55 -11.72
C ALA A 1088 -11.70 -2.31 -12.22
N ASP A 1089 -12.70 -2.52 -11.36
CA ASP A 1089 -14.12 -2.29 -11.66
C ASP A 1089 -14.40 -0.81 -11.94
N VAL A 1090 -13.85 0.10 -11.14
CA VAL A 1090 -14.00 1.54 -11.39
C VAL A 1090 -13.36 1.94 -12.72
N MET A 1091 -12.20 1.38 -13.06
CA MET A 1091 -11.52 1.64 -14.32
C MET A 1091 -12.25 1.07 -15.54
N THR A 1092 -13.13 0.08 -15.38
CA THR A 1092 -13.76 -0.66 -16.49
C THR A 1092 -15.28 -0.51 -16.57
N SER A 1093 -15.93 0.03 -15.54
CA SER A 1093 -17.40 0.17 -15.40
C SER A 1093 -18.12 0.86 -16.55
N ARG A 1094 -17.44 1.69 -17.36
CA ARG A 1094 -18.02 2.42 -18.50
C ARG A 1094 -17.81 1.71 -19.85
N GLY A 1095 -17.26 0.50 -19.87
CA GLY A 1095 -17.00 -0.28 -21.08
C GLY A 1095 -15.70 0.05 -21.81
N GLU A 1096 -14.93 1.04 -21.32
CA GLU A 1096 -13.57 1.31 -21.76
C GLU A 1096 -12.62 1.42 -20.55
N VAL A 1097 -11.33 1.10 -20.73
CA VAL A 1097 -10.34 1.25 -19.65
C VAL A 1097 -10.04 2.74 -19.45
N LEU A 1098 -10.61 3.31 -18.40
CA LEU A 1098 -10.40 4.70 -17.98
C LEU A 1098 -9.27 4.79 -16.96
N GLY A 1099 -8.14 5.37 -17.37
CA GLY A 1099 -7.04 5.67 -16.45
C GLY A 1099 -7.43 6.73 -15.40
N ILE A 1100 -6.92 6.62 -14.18
CA ILE A 1100 -7.19 7.52 -13.04
C ILE A 1100 -6.44 8.86 -13.17
N THR A 1101 -6.38 9.41 -14.37
CA THR A 1101 -5.81 10.72 -14.71
C THR A 1101 -6.91 11.78 -14.71
N ARG A 1102 -6.55 13.06 -14.83
CA ARG A 1102 -7.52 14.14 -15.03
C ARG A 1102 -8.50 13.90 -16.17
N PHE A 1103 -8.04 13.25 -17.24
CA PHE A 1103 -8.87 12.98 -18.43
C PHE A 1103 -9.84 11.82 -18.19
N GLY A 1104 -9.41 10.77 -17.50
CA GLY A 1104 -10.30 9.64 -17.20
C GLY A 1104 -11.33 9.97 -16.11
N ILE A 1105 -10.93 10.69 -15.06
CA ILE A 1105 -11.85 11.14 -14.00
C ILE A 1105 -12.94 12.07 -14.58
N GLN A 1106 -12.60 12.93 -15.55
CA GLN A 1106 -13.58 13.78 -16.22
C GLN A 1106 -14.66 12.97 -16.96
N LYS A 1107 -14.30 11.80 -17.53
CA LYS A 1107 -15.24 10.91 -18.24
C LYS A 1107 -16.15 10.10 -17.31
N MET A 1108 -15.88 10.06 -16.00
CA MET A 1108 -16.65 9.24 -15.05
C MET A 1108 -17.97 9.91 -14.57
N ASP A 1109 -18.47 10.94 -15.27
CA ASP A 1109 -19.64 11.78 -14.91
C ASP A 1109 -19.64 12.27 -13.46
N LYS A 1110 -18.55 12.92 -13.07
CA LYS A 1110 -18.37 13.49 -11.72
C LYS A 1110 -18.83 14.95 -11.65
N SER A 1111 -19.10 15.40 -10.41
CA SER A 1111 -19.52 16.77 -10.07
C SER A 1111 -18.50 17.81 -10.53
N VAL A 1112 -18.95 19.04 -10.78
CA VAL A 1112 -18.08 20.13 -11.26
C VAL A 1112 -17.14 20.57 -10.16
N LEU A 1113 -17.64 20.70 -8.92
CA LEU A 1113 -16.85 21.16 -7.78
C LEU A 1113 -15.75 20.16 -7.43
N MET A 1114 -16.04 18.87 -7.53
CA MET A 1114 -15.03 17.84 -7.30
C MET A 1114 -13.94 17.87 -8.39
N LEU A 1115 -14.31 17.97 -9.67
CA LEU A 1115 -13.34 18.11 -10.76
C LEU A 1115 -12.48 19.38 -10.58
N ALA A 1116 -13.10 20.50 -10.20
CA ALA A 1116 -12.42 21.76 -9.95
C ALA A 1116 -11.43 21.68 -8.76
N SER A 1117 -11.73 20.86 -7.75
CA SER A 1117 -10.85 20.61 -6.60
C SER A 1117 -9.62 19.76 -6.93
N PHE A 1118 -9.67 18.99 -8.02
CA PHE A 1118 -8.63 18.04 -8.39
C PHE A 1118 -7.49 18.70 -9.17
N GLU A 1119 -7.75 19.09 -10.42
CA GLU A 1119 -6.83 19.76 -11.35
C GLU A 1119 -7.60 20.66 -12.32
N LYS A 1120 -6.93 21.63 -12.97
CA LYS A 1120 -7.53 22.54 -13.96
C LYS A 1120 -8.84 23.22 -13.50
N THR A 1121 -8.82 23.74 -12.27
CA THR A 1121 -9.96 24.39 -11.62
C THR A 1121 -10.71 25.38 -12.51
N ALA A 1122 -9.99 26.27 -13.19
CA ALA A 1122 -10.60 27.31 -14.02
C ALA A 1122 -11.34 26.74 -15.24
N ASP A 1123 -10.70 25.84 -16.01
CA ASP A 1123 -11.29 25.23 -17.20
C ASP A 1123 -12.63 24.56 -16.88
N HIS A 1124 -12.70 23.83 -15.76
CA HIS A 1124 -13.93 23.13 -15.34
C HIS A 1124 -15.05 24.09 -14.93
N LEU A 1125 -14.74 25.17 -14.22
CA LEU A 1125 -15.72 26.17 -13.80
C LEU A 1125 -16.27 26.95 -15.00
N PHE A 1126 -15.40 27.41 -15.92
CA PHE A 1126 -15.83 28.13 -17.11
C PHE A 1126 -16.67 27.24 -18.03
N ASN A 1127 -16.23 26.02 -18.32
CA ASN A 1127 -17.00 25.09 -19.16
C ASN A 1127 -18.36 24.76 -18.54
N ALA A 1128 -18.42 24.58 -17.21
CA ALA A 1128 -19.68 24.35 -16.52
C ALA A 1128 -20.61 25.57 -16.60
N SER A 1129 -20.09 26.79 -16.49
CA SER A 1129 -20.90 28.01 -16.61
C SER A 1129 -21.45 28.23 -18.02
N VAL A 1130 -20.68 27.92 -19.06
CA VAL A 1130 -21.09 28.05 -20.46
C VAL A 1130 -22.20 27.02 -20.76
N ASN A 1131 -21.99 25.78 -20.32
CA ASN A 1131 -22.94 24.69 -20.56
C ASN A 1131 -24.15 24.71 -19.60
N GLY A 1132 -24.12 25.53 -18.55
CA GLY A 1132 -25.17 25.59 -17.53
C GLY A 1132 -25.34 24.30 -16.77
N ARG A 1133 -24.24 23.63 -16.43
CA ARG A 1133 -24.27 22.33 -15.77
C ARG A 1133 -24.76 22.48 -14.34
N GLU A 1134 -25.83 21.77 -13.99
CA GLU A 1134 -26.34 21.71 -12.62
C GLU A 1134 -25.59 20.64 -11.81
N ASP A 1135 -25.27 20.97 -10.56
CA ASP A 1135 -24.56 20.09 -9.63
C ASP A 1135 -25.46 19.79 -8.41
N LYS A 1136 -25.70 18.50 -8.13
CA LYS A 1136 -26.64 18.04 -7.08
C LYS A 1136 -26.06 18.06 -5.68
N ILE A 1137 -24.75 18.25 -5.54
CA ILE A 1137 -24.04 18.28 -4.25
C ILE A 1137 -24.25 16.98 -3.44
N GLU A 1138 -24.04 15.83 -4.08
CA GLU A 1138 -24.23 14.50 -3.45
C GLU A 1138 -22.90 13.83 -3.09
N GLY A 1139 -21.81 14.18 -3.78
CA GLY A 1139 -20.49 13.62 -3.57
C GLY A 1139 -19.79 14.10 -2.30
N VAL A 1140 -18.68 13.46 -1.95
CA VAL A 1140 -17.98 13.75 -0.68
C VAL A 1140 -17.29 15.12 -0.71
N SER A 1141 -16.61 15.43 -1.82
CA SER A 1141 -15.84 16.68 -1.97
C SER A 1141 -16.70 17.94 -1.89
N GLU A 1142 -17.78 17.98 -2.67
CA GLU A 1142 -18.75 19.08 -2.66
C GLU A 1142 -19.45 19.27 -1.31
N CYS A 1143 -19.86 18.20 -0.62
CA CYS A 1143 -20.44 18.31 0.73
C CYS A 1143 -19.46 18.96 1.71
N ILE A 1144 -18.18 18.57 1.68
CA ILE A 1144 -17.14 19.17 2.52
C ILE A 1144 -16.93 20.65 2.18
N ILE A 1145 -16.90 21.00 0.89
CA ILE A 1145 -16.74 22.40 0.44
C ILE A 1145 -17.91 23.27 0.91
N MET A 1146 -19.14 22.75 0.85
CA MET A 1146 -20.36 23.46 1.24
C MET A 1146 -20.62 23.45 2.75
N GLY A 1147 -19.91 22.62 3.52
CA GLY A 1147 -20.10 22.48 4.96
C GLY A 1147 -21.35 21.69 5.34
N ILE A 1148 -21.77 20.74 4.50
CA ILE A 1148 -22.94 19.88 4.69
C ILE A 1148 -22.46 18.46 5.07
N PRO A 1149 -23.15 17.73 5.98
CA PRO A 1149 -22.80 16.35 6.27
C PRO A 1149 -22.89 15.47 5.01
N MET A 1150 -21.83 14.71 4.75
CA MET A 1150 -21.75 13.77 3.63
C MET A 1150 -22.73 12.61 3.77
N GLN A 1151 -23.21 12.07 2.65
CA GLN A 1151 -24.19 10.96 2.62
C GLN A 1151 -23.56 9.56 2.81
N ILE A 1152 -22.28 9.49 3.19
CA ILE A 1152 -21.54 8.23 3.43
C ILE A 1152 -21.31 8.01 4.93
N GLY A 1153 -21.10 6.76 5.33
CA GLY A 1153 -20.87 6.41 6.74
C GLY A 1153 -22.04 6.80 7.65
N THR A 1154 -21.73 7.53 8.72
CA THR A 1154 -22.70 7.97 9.73
C THR A 1154 -23.79 8.90 9.18
N GLY A 1155 -23.51 9.63 8.09
CA GLY A 1155 -24.48 10.54 7.47
C GLY A 1155 -25.47 9.90 6.49
N MET A 1156 -25.32 8.60 6.20
CA MET A 1156 -26.21 7.86 5.27
C MET A 1156 -27.62 7.67 5.83
N ILE A 1157 -27.78 7.65 7.16
CA ILE A 1157 -29.06 7.52 7.83
C ILE A 1157 -29.39 8.76 8.67
N LYS A 1158 -30.69 9.02 8.82
CA LYS A 1158 -31.20 10.06 9.72
C LYS A 1158 -31.89 9.38 10.90
N VAL A 1159 -31.57 9.83 12.11
CA VAL A 1159 -32.21 9.34 13.33
C VAL A 1159 -33.50 10.14 13.55
N ARG A 1160 -34.63 9.45 13.75
CA ARG A 1160 -35.90 10.07 14.15
C ARG A 1160 -36.22 9.66 15.58
N GLN A 1161 -36.51 10.63 16.43
CA GLN A 1161 -36.98 10.35 17.79
C GLN A 1161 -38.32 9.60 17.72
N ARG A 1162 -38.40 8.46 18.39
CA ARG A 1162 -39.67 7.74 18.58
C ARG A 1162 -40.48 8.51 19.62
N VAL A 1163 -41.59 9.11 19.19
CA VAL A 1163 -42.54 9.78 20.09
C VAL A 1163 -43.67 8.80 20.37
N ASP A 1164 -44.02 8.60 21.65
CA ASP A 1164 -45.02 7.60 22.07
C ASP A 1164 -46.43 7.91 21.55
N VAL A 1165 -46.70 9.17 21.22
CA VAL A 1165 -47.91 9.62 20.53
C VAL A 1165 -47.50 10.28 19.21
N PRO A 1166 -47.78 9.68 18.03
CA PRO A 1166 -47.58 10.39 16.77
C PRO A 1166 -48.49 11.63 16.79
N PRO A 1167 -47.99 12.85 16.51
CA PRO A 1167 -48.86 14.00 16.38
C PRO A 1167 -49.89 13.67 15.30
N MET A 1168 -51.19 13.73 15.63
CA MET A 1168 -52.24 13.65 14.63
C MET A 1168 -51.95 14.76 13.61
N LEU A 1169 -51.59 14.36 12.38
CA LEU A 1169 -51.56 15.28 11.27
C LEU A 1169 -53.00 15.78 11.11
N SER A 1170 -53.28 16.99 11.56
CA SER A 1170 -54.50 17.69 11.20
C SER A 1170 -54.43 17.91 9.70
N TYR A 1171 -55.06 17.01 8.93
CA TYR A 1171 -55.39 17.30 7.55
C TYR A 1171 -56.12 18.64 7.56
N GLY A 1172 -55.54 19.64 6.89
CA GLY A 1172 -56.23 20.90 6.65
C GLY A 1172 -57.62 20.62 6.05
N PRO A 1173 -58.59 21.54 6.22
CA PRO A 1173 -59.94 21.35 5.72
C PRO A 1173 -59.86 20.99 4.23
N LYS A 1174 -60.55 19.90 3.86
CA LYS A 1174 -60.68 19.46 2.45
C LYS A 1174 -61.00 20.69 1.58
N PRO A 1175 -60.35 20.86 0.41
CA PRO A 1175 -60.67 21.96 -0.47
C PRO A 1175 -62.16 21.91 -0.78
N ILE A 1176 -62.85 23.03 -0.52
CA ILE A 1176 -64.24 23.24 -0.90
C ILE A 1176 -64.30 23.17 -2.42
N LEU A 1177 -64.75 22.02 -2.93
CA LEU A 1177 -65.29 21.88 -4.28
C LEU A 1177 -66.56 21.04 -4.18
N SER A 1178 -67.67 21.74 -3.97
CA SER A 1178 -68.98 21.37 -4.51
C SER A 1178 -69.73 22.68 -4.79
N SER A 1179 -70.17 22.83 -6.05
CA SER A 1179 -70.89 23.94 -6.72
C SER A 1179 -70.11 25.23 -6.95
#